data_AF-A0A1J4JKJ6-F1
#
_entry.id   AF-A0A1J4JKJ6-F1
#
_cell.length_a   1.000
_cell.length_b   1.000
_cell.length_c   1.000
_cell.angle_alpha   90.00
_cell.angle_beta   90.00
_cell.angle_gamma   90.00
#
_symmetry.space_group_name_H-M   'P 1'
#
loop_
_entity.id
_entity.type
_entity.pdbx_description
1 polymer ?
#
loop_
_entity_poly.entity_id
_entity_poly.type
_entity_poly.pdbx_seq_one_letter_code
_entity_poly.pdbx_strand_id
1 'polypeptide(L)'
;MTIYKAVTSKMVLFLFFICELKILANQRTVRFGSSSWNLTRIFNQQTVDHFIIEDNDYYFLFHQILPQRLFSFYSNVPKSSPAVLCHNSTKICHQILSKSYDCFAKPIDGDKGIAFTMKEISTSRKDAGLIYEIEHEFLCDPKSNFSRIEFKKKIVHKKEINHIKIFHHSNLGCPAKYLKSNELSKKSGKDLHFVFTQGDYQIDINLSSLNSKTGLPRYSKVVSYNKIHSHILYFQPTIEMTNPKNYIEDYDTNQYQNNQILQMNKHNSNNHRKLVRHHRFNHQNIDKKISDDVLTDNYHNCEGNGENETGIAWVYNTVENSCSSFGKITKNLTAYLNKISIMNGIVVHYGDTLTVHYECDESLKDDELRMPSGIILSTNNNNTVNSLKFSVASKSACAKGLGPTPSPPPIVRIPTPAKATTPTPTPIPSPNSRFFVRNSTHYTLFDLKQLKQETYRGDLQILINGEIGQFYTEYSPWSSLECPNSWECPEFEQSNLWGCWYQEDMTKYCHSIGDKHISTRLIPLAPNNLSRGVSLRYGGAYGISGELRIACDEENAPEAFSFHESSATFHRSLSGPEISYNLTSSLVCPKKFTIPPHPTPMPEPTPSFDPDKDVNLVFKSKIMNKTRIILDLSGLQQTEQFTVLAHNQSFELDFILFNAEKQVNCPTDYECIDQSQATNQSSHTSSKFSSDASSFYASSSNKYHNVTMSSKDVNSNVWKCLQDGKCFSIGDSRYDLMFELINEDDLNDGVSVTYGGGYAGHSFRILMKCDSTKTGKLLEFSELNFQNDPKIVTVNVETSFVCPTPVDILDFTFSGGSAFILVVSVLIVFYLTVGVLVTLIKTGVIEFPNKEFWREFIECVKTASNFIFLCGKSEKEHEDNQKYNVLE
;
A
#
# COMPACT_ATOMS: atom_id res chain seq x y z
N MET A 1 23.31 -19.16 31.35
CA MET A 1 21.91 -18.71 31.43
C MET A 1 21.07 -19.74 30.70
N THR A 2 20.10 -20.30 31.40
CA THR A 2 19.58 -21.67 31.22
C THR A 2 18.81 -21.86 29.90
N ILE A 3 19.20 -22.91 29.19
CA ILE A 3 18.61 -23.44 27.95
C ILE A 3 17.21 -24.00 28.25
N TYR A 4 16.19 -23.61 27.48
CA TYR A 4 14.95 -24.37 27.35
C TYR A 4 14.77 -24.82 25.89
N LYS A 5 14.82 -26.13 25.72
CA LYS A 5 14.58 -26.86 24.47
C LYS A 5 13.09 -26.87 24.12
N ALA A 6 12.88 -26.77 22.81
CA ALA A 6 11.79 -27.25 21.98
C ALA A 6 10.70 -28.11 22.64
N VAL A 7 9.45 -27.67 22.48
CA VAL A 7 8.27 -28.53 22.38
C VAL A 7 7.76 -28.44 20.94
N THR A 8 7.87 -29.55 20.23
CA THR A 8 7.27 -29.82 18.94
C THR A 8 5.75 -29.84 19.07
N SER A 9 5.03 -29.06 18.25
CA SER A 9 3.58 -29.17 18.10
C SER A 9 3.23 -29.47 16.64
N LYS A 10 3.08 -30.76 16.34
CA LYS A 10 2.14 -31.23 15.32
C LYS A 10 0.80 -31.50 16.03
N MET A 11 -0.29 -31.18 15.33
CA MET A 11 -1.63 -31.81 15.39
C MET A 11 -2.78 -31.04 16.08
N VAL A 12 -3.93 -31.09 15.38
CA VAL A 12 -5.35 -30.88 15.80
C VAL A 12 -5.83 -29.42 15.79
N LEU A 13 -6.51 -28.87 14.77
CA LEU A 13 -7.74 -29.24 14.03
C LEU A 13 -8.98 -29.39 14.93
N PHE A 14 -9.97 -28.49 14.75
CA PHE A 14 -11.30 -28.42 15.41
C PHE A 14 -11.36 -27.98 16.89
N LEU A 15 -11.79 -26.73 17.10
CA LEU A 15 -12.41 -26.25 18.35
C LEU A 15 -13.85 -25.82 18.03
N PHE A 16 -14.68 -26.81 17.72
CA PHE A 16 -16.12 -26.79 18.01
C PHE A 16 -16.34 -27.62 19.29
N PHE A 17 -17.52 -27.56 19.89
CA PHE A 17 -17.96 -28.33 21.07
C PHE A 17 -17.61 -27.78 22.45
N ILE A 18 -18.63 -27.34 23.21
CA ILE A 18 -18.98 -27.90 24.55
C ILE A 18 -20.50 -27.86 24.80
N CYS A 19 -21.24 -26.80 24.43
CA CYS A 19 -22.71 -26.79 24.57
C CYS A 19 -23.39 -27.82 23.63
N GLU A 20 -22.79 -28.12 22.46
CA GLU A 20 -23.18 -29.24 21.56
C GLU A 20 -22.98 -30.65 22.15
N LEU A 21 -22.05 -30.83 23.10
CA LEU A 21 -21.73 -32.17 23.63
C LEU A 21 -22.77 -32.68 24.63
N LYS A 22 -23.49 -31.80 25.33
CA LYS A 22 -24.56 -32.19 26.28
C LYS A 22 -25.97 -32.13 25.68
N ILE A 23 -26.25 -31.17 24.78
CA ILE A 23 -27.48 -31.17 23.98
C ILE A 23 -27.24 -32.07 22.75
N LEU A 24 -27.18 -33.38 22.99
CA LEU A 24 -27.07 -34.50 22.04
C LEU A 24 -26.70 -34.13 20.58
N ALA A 25 -25.51 -34.56 20.17
CA ALA A 25 -24.82 -34.38 18.88
C ALA A 25 -25.58 -34.73 17.57
N ASN A 26 -26.90 -34.91 17.59
CA ASN A 26 -27.74 -35.14 16.40
C ASN A 26 -29.05 -34.36 16.38
N GLN A 27 -29.39 -33.53 17.39
CA GLN A 27 -30.65 -32.78 17.40
C GLN A 27 -30.44 -31.30 17.09
N ARG A 28 -30.41 -30.97 15.79
CA ARG A 28 -30.49 -29.59 15.27
C ARG A 28 -31.81 -28.88 15.58
N THR A 29 -32.78 -29.62 16.11
CA THR A 29 -34.10 -29.11 16.48
C THR A 29 -34.45 -29.54 17.90
N VAL A 30 -34.83 -28.59 18.75
CA VAL A 30 -35.39 -28.88 20.07
C VAL A 30 -36.91 -28.75 20.01
N ARG A 31 -37.62 -29.73 20.58
CA ARG A 31 -39.09 -29.75 20.60
C ARG A 31 -39.59 -29.56 22.04
N PHE A 32 -40.48 -28.60 22.22
CA PHE A 32 -41.25 -28.42 23.45
C PHE A 32 -42.74 -28.44 23.09
N GLY A 33 -43.45 -29.49 23.51
CA GLY A 33 -44.84 -29.71 23.09
C GLY A 33 -44.96 -29.86 21.57
N SER A 34 -45.87 -29.10 20.95
CA SER A 34 -46.09 -29.08 19.49
C SER A 34 -45.14 -28.14 18.73
N SER A 35 -44.29 -27.41 19.44
CA SER A 35 -43.40 -26.42 18.87
C SER A 35 -41.98 -26.95 18.74
N SER A 36 -41.30 -26.58 17.65
CA SER A 36 -39.91 -26.96 17.39
C SER A 36 -39.09 -25.72 17.07
N TRP A 37 -37.87 -25.64 17.59
CA TRP A 37 -36.92 -24.56 17.32
C TRP A 37 -35.71 -25.16 16.59
N ASN A 38 -35.28 -24.53 15.49
CA ASN A 38 -34.07 -24.94 14.78
C ASN A 38 -32.87 -24.16 15.32
N LEU A 39 -32.08 -24.82 16.15
CA LEU A 39 -30.97 -24.17 16.87
C LEU A 39 -29.76 -23.90 15.97
N THR A 40 -29.69 -24.55 14.81
CA THR A 40 -28.59 -24.36 13.84
C THR A 40 -28.40 -22.89 13.47
N ARG A 41 -29.49 -22.11 13.40
CA ARG A 41 -29.42 -20.69 13.04
C ARG A 41 -28.89 -19.82 14.18
N ILE A 42 -29.19 -20.18 15.44
CA ILE A 42 -28.70 -19.48 16.63
C ILE A 42 -27.20 -19.72 16.78
N PHE A 43 -26.74 -20.97 16.60
CA PHE A 43 -25.34 -21.32 16.79
C PHE A 43 -24.43 -20.91 15.61
N ASN A 44 -24.98 -20.72 14.40
CA ASN A 44 -24.19 -20.30 13.23
C ASN A 44 -24.00 -18.78 13.13
N GLN A 45 -24.71 -17.97 13.93
CA GLN A 45 -24.44 -16.54 13.98
C GLN A 45 -23.21 -16.28 14.87
N GLN A 46 -22.09 -15.95 14.22
CA GLN A 46 -20.90 -15.45 14.90
C GLN A 46 -21.12 -13.99 15.28
N THR A 47 -21.68 -13.71 16.45
CA THR A 47 -21.69 -12.35 17.01
C THR A 47 -20.73 -12.27 18.20
N VAL A 48 -19.96 -11.20 18.22
CA VAL A 48 -19.25 -10.77 19.41
C VAL A 48 -19.97 -9.53 19.87
N ASP A 49 -20.62 -9.64 21.02
CA ASP A 49 -21.37 -8.54 21.56
C ASP A 49 -20.60 -7.88 22.72
N HIS A 50 -20.61 -6.55 22.73
CA HIS A 50 -19.99 -5.71 23.74
C HIS A 50 -21.06 -4.85 24.43
N PHE A 51 -21.09 -4.88 25.77
CA PHE A 51 -22.08 -4.11 26.53
C PHE A 51 -21.46 -3.40 27.73
N ILE A 52 -22.00 -2.22 28.03
CA ILE A 52 -21.69 -1.40 29.21
C ILE A 52 -22.75 -1.68 30.26
N ILE A 53 -22.33 -2.08 31.45
CA ILE A 53 -23.24 -2.34 32.57
C ILE A 53 -22.74 -1.49 33.72
N GLU A 54 -23.36 -0.32 33.87
CA GLU A 54 -22.95 0.75 34.80
C GLU A 54 -21.63 1.43 34.36
N ASP A 55 -21.37 2.66 34.83
CA ASP A 55 -20.36 3.58 34.25
C ASP A 55 -18.90 3.07 34.22
N ASN A 56 -18.61 1.86 34.71
CA ASN A 56 -17.24 1.36 34.89
C ASN A 56 -16.98 -0.10 34.47
N ASP A 57 -17.96 -0.92 34.07
CA ASP A 57 -17.74 -2.35 33.73
C ASP A 57 -18.27 -2.77 32.35
N TYR A 58 -17.49 -3.59 31.63
CA TYR A 58 -17.82 -4.16 30.32
C TYR A 58 -17.96 -5.68 30.37
N TYR A 59 -18.93 -6.21 29.62
CA TYR A 59 -19.14 -7.65 29.48
C TYR A 59 -18.92 -8.07 28.03
N PHE A 60 -18.14 -9.13 27.84
CA PHE A 60 -17.91 -9.76 26.54
C PHE A 60 -18.38 -11.22 26.60
N LEU A 61 -19.25 -11.61 25.68
CA LEU A 61 -19.69 -12.99 25.50
C LEU A 61 -19.14 -13.49 24.17
N PHE A 62 -18.36 -14.56 24.22
CA PHE A 62 -17.68 -15.12 23.05
C PHE A 62 -18.42 -16.34 22.56
N HIS A 63 -18.91 -16.30 21.32
CA HIS A 63 -19.28 -17.56 20.66
C HIS A 63 -18.15 -18.12 19.79
N GLN A 64 -17.31 -17.32 19.13
CA GLN A 64 -16.02 -17.75 18.54
C GLN A 64 -15.00 -16.59 18.50
N ILE A 65 -13.72 -16.98 18.35
CA ILE A 65 -12.47 -16.22 18.43
C ILE A 65 -12.59 -14.75 17.96
N LEU A 66 -12.39 -13.82 18.89
CA LEU A 66 -12.35 -12.37 18.64
C LEU A 66 -11.02 -11.94 17.98
N PRO A 67 -10.99 -10.91 17.11
CA PRO A 67 -9.76 -10.25 16.69
C PRO A 67 -9.06 -9.60 17.89
N GLN A 68 -7.76 -9.88 18.07
CA GLN A 68 -6.93 -9.40 19.19
C GLN A 68 -6.91 -7.86 19.40
N ARG A 69 -7.43 -7.06 18.46
CA ARG A 69 -7.45 -5.58 18.56
C ARG A 69 -8.33 -5.05 19.69
N LEU A 70 -9.42 -5.71 20.07
CA LEU A 70 -10.28 -5.22 21.17
C LEU A 70 -9.63 -5.38 22.55
N PHE A 71 -8.66 -6.30 22.67
CA PHE A 71 -7.98 -6.62 23.93
C PHE A 71 -6.59 -6.04 24.07
N SER A 72 -6.04 -5.34 23.06
CA SER A 72 -4.76 -4.65 23.24
C SER A 72 -4.81 -3.58 24.36
N PHE A 73 -6.01 -3.15 24.73
CA PHE A 73 -6.25 -2.20 25.81
C PHE A 73 -6.53 -2.87 27.17
N TYR A 74 -6.61 -4.21 27.25
CA TYR A 74 -6.99 -4.94 28.45
C TYR A 74 -5.96 -6.02 28.81
N SER A 75 -5.58 -6.08 30.09
CA SER A 75 -4.68 -7.10 30.63
C SER A 75 -5.45 -8.34 31.09
N ASN A 76 -4.78 -9.50 31.07
CA ASN A 76 -5.26 -10.79 31.60
C ASN A 76 -6.51 -11.40 30.95
N VAL A 77 -6.78 -11.10 29.68
CA VAL A 77 -7.90 -11.70 28.95
C VAL A 77 -7.65 -13.21 28.77
N PRO A 78 -8.47 -14.10 29.38
CA PRO A 78 -8.30 -15.53 29.22
C PRO A 78 -8.53 -15.94 27.77
N LYS A 79 -7.52 -16.55 27.14
CA LYS A 79 -7.55 -16.95 25.71
C LYS A 79 -8.64 -17.98 25.33
N SER A 80 -9.41 -18.49 26.29
CA SER A 80 -10.37 -19.59 26.06
C SER A 80 -11.63 -19.52 26.91
N SER A 81 -12.03 -18.31 27.36
CA SER A 81 -13.26 -18.14 28.11
C SER A 81 -14.44 -17.82 27.19
N PRO A 82 -15.62 -18.44 27.35
CA PRO A 82 -16.84 -18.06 26.65
C PRO A 82 -17.49 -16.76 27.19
N ALA A 83 -17.09 -16.27 28.37
CA ALA A 83 -17.49 -14.95 28.86
C ALA A 83 -16.43 -14.31 29.77
N VAL A 84 -16.18 -13.00 29.60
CA VAL A 84 -15.27 -12.23 30.46
C VAL A 84 -15.91 -10.92 30.90
N LEU A 85 -15.60 -10.52 32.14
CA LEU A 85 -15.93 -9.23 32.74
C LEU A 85 -14.67 -8.38 32.72
N CYS A 86 -14.68 -7.26 32.00
CA CYS A 86 -13.54 -6.35 31.94
C CYS A 86 -13.90 -5.02 32.59
N HIS A 87 -13.11 -4.61 33.58
CA HIS A 87 -13.32 -3.35 34.26
C HIS A 87 -12.67 -2.21 33.44
N ASN A 88 -13.41 -1.14 33.16
CA ASN A 88 -12.98 -0.07 32.26
C ASN A 88 -11.80 0.74 32.80
N SER A 89 -11.85 1.15 34.07
CA SER A 89 -10.79 1.98 34.66
C SER A 89 -9.47 1.21 34.87
N THR A 90 -9.55 -0.05 35.32
CA THR A 90 -8.35 -0.86 35.61
C THR A 90 -7.82 -1.59 34.39
N LYS A 91 -8.64 -1.73 33.34
CA LYS A 91 -8.32 -2.52 32.15
C LYS A 91 -8.00 -3.99 32.48
N ILE A 92 -8.52 -4.53 33.57
CA ILE A 92 -8.33 -5.94 33.96
C ILE A 92 -9.59 -6.73 33.58
N CYS A 93 -9.40 -7.88 32.94
CA CYS A 93 -10.47 -8.81 32.62
C CYS A 93 -10.47 -10.05 33.52
N HIS A 94 -11.65 -10.49 33.94
CA HIS A 94 -11.90 -11.66 34.75
C HIS A 94 -12.74 -12.67 33.97
N GLN A 95 -12.41 -13.95 34.11
CA GLN A 95 -13.21 -15.04 33.56
C GLN A 95 -14.50 -15.21 34.38
N ILE A 96 -15.67 -15.11 33.74
CA ILE A 96 -16.96 -15.32 34.41
C ILE A 96 -17.44 -16.76 34.24
N LEU A 97 -17.18 -17.35 33.07
CA LEU A 97 -17.53 -18.73 32.73
C LEU A 97 -16.27 -19.54 32.41
N SER A 98 -16.07 -20.69 33.02
CA SER A 98 -15.02 -21.65 32.65
C SER A 98 -15.42 -22.48 31.43
N LYS A 99 -14.59 -23.47 31.09
CA LYS A 99 -14.85 -24.39 29.98
C LYS A 99 -16.02 -25.34 30.27
N SER A 100 -16.47 -25.48 31.52
CA SER A 100 -17.54 -26.43 31.89
C SER A 100 -18.71 -25.71 32.54
N TYR A 101 -19.74 -25.40 31.76
CA TYR A 101 -21.02 -24.85 32.21
C TYR A 101 -22.17 -25.77 31.79
N ASP A 102 -23.27 -25.75 32.54
CA ASP A 102 -24.48 -26.46 32.15
C ASP A 102 -25.39 -25.54 31.32
N CYS A 103 -25.73 -25.99 30.11
CA CYS A 103 -26.69 -25.33 29.23
C CYS A 103 -28.08 -25.97 29.40
N PHE A 104 -29.10 -25.17 29.72
CA PHE A 104 -30.49 -25.62 29.73
C PHE A 104 -31.32 -24.76 28.77
N ALA A 105 -31.99 -25.40 27.81
CA ALA A 105 -32.97 -24.74 26.97
C ALA A 105 -34.36 -24.91 27.59
N LYS A 106 -35.15 -23.82 27.69
CA LYS A 106 -36.56 -23.87 28.10
C LYS A 106 -37.40 -22.93 27.22
N PRO A 107 -38.65 -23.29 26.90
CA PRO A 107 -39.54 -22.39 26.18
C PRO A 107 -39.94 -21.22 27.08
N ILE A 108 -40.09 -20.04 26.50
CA ILE A 108 -40.61 -18.85 27.19
C ILE A 108 -42.10 -18.73 26.87
N ASP A 109 -42.96 -18.78 27.89
CA ASP A 109 -44.41 -18.56 27.81
C ASP A 109 -45.11 -19.24 26.61
N GLY A 110 -44.93 -20.55 26.46
CA GLY A 110 -45.76 -21.38 25.58
C GLY A 110 -45.69 -21.07 24.08
N ASP A 111 -44.64 -20.37 23.62
CA ASP A 111 -44.14 -20.22 22.23
C ASP A 111 -43.51 -18.84 21.95
N LYS A 112 -43.53 -17.93 22.93
CA LYS A 112 -43.03 -16.56 22.76
C LYS A 112 -41.51 -16.45 22.68
N GLY A 113 -40.77 -17.56 22.82
CA GLY A 113 -39.32 -17.55 22.73
C GLY A 113 -38.70 -18.83 23.24
N ILE A 114 -37.37 -18.87 23.23
CA ILE A 114 -36.56 -19.92 23.83
C ILE A 114 -35.47 -19.27 24.69
N ALA A 115 -35.36 -19.70 25.94
CA ALA A 115 -34.31 -19.27 26.86
C ALA A 115 -33.24 -20.34 26.97
N PHE A 116 -31.97 -19.94 26.86
CA PHE A 116 -30.81 -20.73 27.21
C PHE A 116 -30.23 -20.20 28.51
N THR A 117 -30.34 -20.98 29.57
CA THR A 117 -29.68 -20.68 30.83
C THR A 117 -28.32 -21.37 30.83
N MET A 118 -27.26 -20.59 30.92
CA MET A 118 -25.90 -21.04 31.19
C MET A 118 -25.60 -20.76 32.66
N LYS A 119 -25.47 -21.81 33.45
CA LYS A 119 -25.20 -21.69 34.89
C LYS A 119 -23.80 -22.16 35.20
N GLU A 120 -23.03 -21.31 35.88
CA GLU A 120 -21.73 -21.70 36.37
C GLU A 120 -21.39 -21.04 37.71
N ILE A 121 -20.81 -21.82 38.62
CA ILE A 121 -20.29 -21.32 39.88
C ILE A 121 -18.85 -20.89 39.61
N SER A 122 -18.61 -19.58 39.46
CA SER A 122 -17.26 -19.07 39.35
C SER A 122 -16.49 -19.36 40.65
N THR A 123 -15.36 -20.07 40.53
CA THR A 123 -14.48 -20.42 41.66
C THR A 123 -13.22 -19.55 41.70
N SER A 124 -13.24 -18.38 41.06
CA SER A 124 -12.13 -17.41 41.05
C SER A 124 -11.66 -17.08 42.47
N ARG A 125 -10.38 -17.35 42.76
CA ARG A 125 -9.76 -17.31 44.09
C ARG A 125 -9.71 -15.92 44.75
N LYS A 126 -10.07 -14.84 44.04
CA LYS A 126 -10.08 -13.45 44.53
C LYS A 126 -11.47 -12.86 44.71
N ASP A 127 -12.50 -13.48 44.13
CA ASP A 127 -13.89 -13.02 44.21
C ASP A 127 -14.66 -14.03 45.07
N ALA A 128 -14.56 -13.88 46.39
CA ALA A 128 -15.17 -14.81 47.34
C ALA A 128 -16.70 -14.89 47.12
N GLY A 129 -17.16 -15.97 46.47
CA GLY A 129 -18.55 -16.43 46.52
C GLY A 129 -19.54 -15.91 45.49
N LEU A 130 -19.15 -15.04 44.54
CA LEU A 130 -20.09 -14.53 43.53
C LEU A 130 -20.44 -15.60 42.50
N ILE A 131 -21.69 -16.05 42.51
CA ILE A 131 -22.23 -16.96 41.51
C ILE A 131 -22.83 -16.12 40.38
N TYR A 132 -22.39 -16.36 39.15
CA TYR A 132 -22.97 -15.73 37.97
C TYR A 132 -23.87 -16.73 37.26
N GLU A 133 -25.11 -16.33 37.01
CA GLU A 133 -26.03 -17.10 36.20
C GLU A 133 -26.36 -16.24 34.98
N ILE A 134 -26.02 -16.72 33.79
CA ILE A 134 -26.21 -15.98 32.54
C ILE A 134 -27.34 -16.67 31.76
N GLU A 135 -28.43 -15.95 31.53
CA GLU A 135 -29.60 -16.45 30.83
C GLU A 135 -29.81 -15.64 29.53
N HIS A 136 -29.65 -16.31 28.39
CA HIS A 136 -29.95 -15.76 27.08
C HIS A 136 -31.40 -16.08 26.72
N GLU A 137 -32.26 -15.07 26.65
CA GLU A 137 -33.66 -15.22 26.27
C GLU A 137 -33.87 -14.77 24.83
N PHE A 138 -33.98 -15.71 23.88
CA PHE A 138 -34.37 -15.40 22.52
C PHE A 138 -35.89 -15.26 22.45
N LEU A 139 -36.37 -14.03 22.60
CA LEU A 139 -37.77 -13.67 22.47
C LEU A 139 -38.14 -13.67 20.98
N CYS A 140 -39.19 -14.41 20.64
CA CYS A 140 -39.71 -14.50 19.28
C CYS A 140 -40.25 -13.15 18.85
N ASP A 141 -39.51 -12.51 17.95
CA ASP A 141 -40.00 -11.41 17.14
C ASP A 141 -40.00 -11.85 15.67
N PRO A 142 -41.15 -12.32 15.14
CA PRO A 142 -41.21 -12.85 13.78
C PRO A 142 -40.98 -11.77 12.72
N LYS A 143 -41.06 -10.49 13.09
CA LYS A 143 -40.81 -9.35 12.19
C LYS A 143 -39.35 -8.89 12.22
N SER A 144 -38.60 -9.25 13.25
CA SER A 144 -37.20 -8.83 13.39
C SER A 144 -36.25 -9.79 12.68
N ASN A 145 -35.57 -9.28 11.65
CA ASN A 145 -34.50 -10.02 10.97
C ASN A 145 -33.19 -10.06 11.78
N PHE A 146 -33.07 -9.21 12.82
CA PHE A 146 -31.88 -9.07 13.67
C PHE A 146 -32.26 -9.24 15.14
N SER A 147 -31.30 -9.59 16.00
CA SER A 147 -31.50 -9.59 17.44
C SER A 147 -31.39 -8.16 17.98
N ARG A 148 -32.50 -7.53 18.38
CA ARG A 148 -32.39 -6.38 19.29
C ARG A 148 -32.03 -6.94 20.66
N ILE A 149 -30.85 -6.58 21.15
CA ILE A 149 -30.35 -7.08 22.43
C ILE A 149 -30.77 -6.12 23.53
N GLU A 150 -31.56 -6.59 24.51
CA GLU A 150 -31.87 -5.87 25.74
C GLU A 150 -31.17 -6.55 26.90
N PHE A 151 -30.59 -5.77 27.80
CA PHE A 151 -29.87 -6.28 28.96
C PHE A 151 -30.64 -5.99 30.25
N LYS A 152 -30.82 -7.00 31.11
CA LYS A 152 -31.31 -6.78 32.48
C LYS A 152 -30.46 -7.56 33.48
N LYS A 153 -29.69 -6.83 34.28
CA LYS A 153 -29.04 -7.35 35.49
C LYS A 153 -30.04 -7.33 36.63
N LYS A 154 -30.23 -8.47 37.28
CA LYS A 154 -31.01 -8.57 38.53
C LYS A 154 -30.13 -9.16 39.61
N ILE A 155 -29.73 -8.33 40.56
CA ILE A 155 -29.00 -8.80 41.74
C ILE A 155 -30.03 -9.39 42.71
N VAL A 156 -29.95 -10.70 42.98
CA VAL A 156 -30.85 -11.36 43.93
C VAL A 156 -30.15 -11.38 45.30
N HIS A 157 -30.48 -10.40 46.15
CA HIS A 157 -29.81 -10.15 47.45
C HIS A 157 -29.82 -11.32 48.45
N LYS A 158 -30.60 -12.38 48.21
CA LYS A 158 -30.75 -13.48 49.18
C LYS A 158 -29.63 -14.53 49.12
N LYS A 159 -28.76 -14.53 48.10
CA LYS A 159 -27.71 -15.57 47.88
C LYS A 159 -26.44 -15.10 47.15
N GLU A 160 -26.20 -13.78 47.00
CA GLU A 160 -25.05 -13.23 46.23
C GLU A 160 -24.93 -13.76 44.79
N ILE A 161 -26.06 -14.12 44.17
CA ILE A 161 -26.10 -14.55 42.76
C ILE A 161 -26.37 -13.33 41.89
N ASN A 162 -25.42 -13.03 41.00
CA ASN A 162 -25.58 -12.06 39.94
C ASN A 162 -26.28 -12.75 38.75
N HIS A 163 -27.59 -12.51 38.62
CA HIS A 163 -28.35 -13.02 37.48
C HIS A 163 -28.31 -12.02 36.33
N ILE A 164 -27.70 -12.44 35.24
CA ILE A 164 -27.48 -11.65 34.04
C ILE A 164 -28.44 -12.19 32.98
N LYS A 165 -29.50 -11.45 32.66
CA LYS A 165 -30.41 -11.80 31.56
C LYS A 165 -30.09 -10.96 30.32
N ILE A 166 -29.88 -11.65 29.21
CA ILE A 166 -29.65 -11.06 27.89
C ILE A 166 -30.82 -11.46 27.01
N PHE A 167 -31.68 -10.50 26.68
CA PHE A 167 -32.83 -10.74 25.82
C PHE A 167 -32.44 -10.46 24.37
N HIS A 168 -32.70 -11.41 23.49
CA HIS A 168 -32.52 -11.32 22.05
C HIS A 168 -33.90 -11.28 21.41
N HIS A 169 -34.39 -10.11 21.02
CA HIS A 169 -35.62 -10.02 20.24
C HIS A 169 -35.31 -10.32 18.78
N SER A 170 -35.54 -11.56 18.36
CA SER A 170 -35.12 -12.04 17.05
C SER A 170 -36.10 -13.08 16.52
N ASN A 171 -36.22 -13.18 15.20
CA ASN A 171 -36.88 -14.32 14.57
C ASN A 171 -36.22 -15.66 14.93
N LEU A 172 -34.97 -15.67 15.39
CA LEU A 172 -34.28 -16.86 15.87
C LEU A 172 -34.92 -17.45 17.13
N GLY A 173 -35.54 -16.61 17.96
CA GLY A 173 -36.32 -17.05 19.12
C GLY A 173 -37.65 -17.70 18.76
N CYS A 174 -38.10 -17.57 17.51
CA CYS A 174 -39.39 -18.06 17.07
C CYS A 174 -39.39 -19.57 16.82
N PRO A 175 -40.44 -20.28 17.27
CA PRO A 175 -40.66 -21.65 16.83
C PRO A 175 -40.81 -21.72 15.30
N ALA A 176 -40.41 -22.84 14.72
CA ALA A 176 -40.42 -23.11 13.28
C ALA A 176 -41.80 -22.88 12.62
N LYS A 177 -42.89 -23.00 13.38
CA LYS A 177 -44.26 -22.71 12.88
C LYS A 177 -44.55 -21.21 12.71
N TYR A 178 -43.87 -20.33 13.45
CA TYR A 178 -43.99 -18.88 13.35
C TYR A 178 -43.02 -18.28 12.35
N LEU A 179 -41.92 -18.99 12.11
CA LEU A 179 -41.14 -18.86 10.90
C LEU A 179 -41.97 -19.44 9.73
N LYS A 180 -43.11 -18.82 9.40
CA LYS A 180 -43.62 -18.88 8.02
C LYS A 180 -42.39 -18.56 7.19
N SER A 181 -41.98 -19.50 6.36
CA SER A 181 -40.71 -19.36 5.70
C SER A 181 -40.75 -18.05 4.89
N ASN A 182 -40.08 -17.02 5.40
CA ASN A 182 -39.28 -16.14 4.57
C ASN A 182 -38.12 -17.00 4.01
N GLU A 183 -38.41 -18.21 3.52
CA GLU A 183 -37.72 -18.76 2.37
C GLU A 183 -38.01 -17.73 1.30
N LEU A 184 -37.12 -16.73 1.21
CA LEU A 184 -37.00 -15.85 0.06
C LEU A 184 -37.26 -16.73 -1.15
N SER A 185 -38.41 -16.48 -1.79
CA SER A 185 -39.15 -17.42 -2.63
C SER A 185 -38.24 -18.41 -3.36
N LYS A 186 -37.97 -19.57 -2.75
CA LYS A 186 -37.12 -20.57 -3.37
C LYS A 186 -37.92 -21.17 -4.51
N LYS A 187 -37.62 -20.74 -5.74
CA LYS A 187 -38.20 -21.34 -6.94
C LYS A 187 -37.28 -22.47 -7.38
N SER A 188 -37.83 -23.67 -7.41
CA SER A 188 -37.16 -24.87 -7.91
C SER A 188 -38.01 -25.39 -9.06
N GLY A 189 -37.42 -25.52 -10.24
CA GLY A 189 -38.13 -25.96 -11.44
C GLY A 189 -37.19 -26.09 -12.63
N LYS A 190 -37.71 -26.61 -13.74
CA LYS A 190 -37.03 -26.55 -15.04
C LYS A 190 -37.22 -25.21 -15.74
N ASP A 191 -38.08 -24.35 -15.18
CA ASP A 191 -38.34 -23.01 -15.71
C ASP A 191 -37.07 -22.16 -15.59
N LEU A 192 -36.71 -21.53 -16.70
CA LEU A 192 -35.57 -20.60 -16.79
C LEU A 192 -35.97 -19.15 -16.48
N HIS A 193 -37.25 -18.95 -16.16
CA HIS A 193 -37.88 -17.66 -15.91
C HIS A 193 -38.18 -17.51 -14.42
N PHE A 194 -37.52 -16.54 -13.79
CA PHE A 194 -37.66 -16.27 -12.37
C PHE A 194 -38.24 -14.89 -12.14
N VAL A 195 -39.33 -14.88 -11.37
CA VAL A 195 -39.97 -13.66 -10.90
C VAL A 195 -39.89 -13.65 -9.38
N PHE A 196 -39.22 -12.65 -8.83
CA PHE A 196 -39.11 -12.42 -7.39
C PHE A 196 -39.76 -11.09 -7.05
N THR A 197 -40.53 -11.05 -5.96
CA THR A 197 -41.16 -9.81 -5.48
C THR A 197 -40.80 -9.59 -4.01
N GLN A 198 -40.45 -8.35 -3.66
CA GLN A 198 -40.19 -7.92 -2.29
C GLN A 198 -40.71 -6.49 -2.11
N GLY A 199 -41.79 -6.33 -1.36
CA GLY A 199 -42.50 -5.05 -1.28
C GLY A 199 -43.04 -4.63 -2.66
N ASP A 200 -42.76 -3.38 -3.04
CA ASP A 200 -43.19 -2.80 -4.32
C ASP A 200 -42.21 -3.07 -5.47
N TYR A 201 -41.23 -3.95 -5.27
CA TYR A 201 -40.20 -4.26 -6.27
C TYR A 201 -40.35 -5.68 -6.81
N GLN A 202 -40.01 -5.82 -8.09
CA GLN A 202 -39.98 -7.09 -8.79
C GLN A 202 -38.67 -7.23 -9.58
N ILE A 203 -37.98 -8.35 -9.40
CA ILE A 203 -37.02 -8.84 -10.40
C ILE A 203 -37.76 -9.82 -11.29
N ASP A 204 -37.73 -9.55 -12.59
CA ASP A 204 -38.21 -10.45 -13.63
C ASP A 204 -37.02 -10.77 -14.56
N ILE A 205 -36.42 -11.94 -14.33
CA ILE A 205 -35.24 -12.40 -15.06
C ILE A 205 -35.54 -13.71 -15.78
N ASN A 206 -35.39 -13.67 -17.10
CA ASN A 206 -35.44 -14.85 -17.94
C ASN A 206 -34.01 -15.23 -18.36
N LEU A 207 -33.48 -16.33 -17.83
CA LEU A 207 -32.11 -16.75 -18.14
C LEU A 207 -31.94 -17.08 -19.63
N SER A 208 -33.01 -17.48 -20.34
CA SER A 208 -32.92 -17.82 -21.76
C SER A 208 -32.65 -16.61 -22.65
N SER A 209 -33.04 -15.41 -22.22
CA SER A 209 -32.74 -14.17 -22.96
C SER A 209 -31.30 -13.69 -22.77
N LEU A 210 -30.57 -14.26 -21.79
CA LEU A 210 -29.19 -13.90 -21.50
C LEU A 210 -28.16 -14.74 -22.28
N ASN A 211 -28.62 -15.80 -22.95
CA ASN A 211 -27.80 -16.55 -23.90
C ASN A 211 -27.31 -15.62 -25.02
N SER A 212 -26.11 -15.91 -25.52
CA SER A 212 -25.64 -15.20 -26.71
C SER A 212 -26.59 -15.45 -27.89
N LYS A 213 -26.96 -14.39 -28.61
CA LYS A 213 -27.70 -14.49 -29.87
C LYS A 213 -26.98 -15.36 -30.91
N THR A 214 -25.66 -15.46 -30.82
CA THR A 214 -24.84 -16.31 -31.71
C THR A 214 -24.84 -17.78 -31.31
N GLY A 215 -25.38 -18.13 -30.14
CA GLY A 215 -25.26 -19.47 -29.56
C GLY A 215 -23.86 -19.81 -29.04
N LEU A 216 -22.88 -18.91 -29.17
CA LEU A 216 -21.53 -19.10 -28.63
C LEU A 216 -21.47 -18.78 -27.13
N PRO A 217 -20.60 -19.46 -26.35
CA PRO A 217 -20.36 -19.09 -24.97
C PRO A 217 -19.88 -17.67 -24.83
N ARG A 218 -20.31 -17.02 -23.75
CA ARG A 218 -19.58 -15.85 -23.27
C ARG A 218 -18.33 -16.33 -22.58
N TYR A 219 -17.24 -15.60 -22.73
CA TYR A 219 -16.02 -15.91 -22.03
C TYR A 219 -15.35 -14.67 -21.46
N SER A 220 -14.53 -14.87 -20.44
CA SER A 220 -13.67 -13.84 -19.86
C SER A 220 -12.40 -14.47 -19.33
N LYS A 221 -11.30 -13.71 -19.35
CA LYS A 221 -10.10 -14.06 -18.59
C LYS A 221 -10.39 -13.73 -17.13
N VAL A 222 -10.20 -14.71 -16.26
CA VAL A 222 -10.51 -14.59 -14.84
C VAL A 222 -9.35 -15.08 -14.00
N VAL A 223 -9.21 -14.52 -12.81
CA VAL A 223 -8.26 -15.00 -11.80
C VAL A 223 -9.03 -15.82 -10.77
N SER A 224 -8.51 -17.00 -10.38
CA SER A 224 -9.12 -17.76 -9.29
C SER A 224 -8.55 -17.35 -7.95
N TYR A 225 -9.40 -17.13 -6.96
CA TYR A 225 -8.98 -16.57 -5.66
C TYR A 225 -8.41 -17.59 -4.66
N ASN A 226 -8.40 -18.88 -4.99
CA ASN A 226 -7.89 -19.95 -4.13
C ASN A 226 -6.64 -20.66 -4.69
N LYS A 227 -6.33 -20.48 -5.99
CA LYS A 227 -5.13 -20.99 -6.65
C LYS A 227 -4.66 -19.95 -7.67
N ILE A 228 -3.40 -19.55 -7.59
CA ILE A 228 -2.84 -18.46 -8.41
C ILE A 228 -2.62 -18.95 -9.85
N HIS A 229 -3.70 -19.07 -10.61
CA HIS A 229 -3.65 -19.34 -12.04
C HIS A 229 -4.58 -18.40 -12.79
N SER A 230 -4.14 -17.95 -13.95
CA SER A 230 -5.02 -17.32 -14.92
C SER A 230 -5.92 -18.40 -15.51
N HIS A 231 -7.22 -18.14 -15.54
CA HIS A 231 -8.18 -19.04 -16.12
C HIS A 231 -8.97 -18.34 -17.22
N ILE A 232 -9.59 -19.13 -18.10
CA ILE A 232 -10.63 -18.65 -19.00
C ILE A 232 -11.94 -19.26 -18.54
N LEU A 233 -12.90 -18.42 -18.17
CA LEU A 233 -14.26 -18.84 -17.82
C LEU A 233 -15.13 -18.76 -19.07
N TYR A 234 -15.72 -19.88 -19.47
CA TYR A 234 -16.80 -19.94 -20.45
C TYR A 234 -18.13 -20.15 -19.73
N PHE A 235 -19.17 -19.43 -20.13
CA PHE A 235 -20.46 -19.48 -19.46
C PHE A 235 -21.63 -19.33 -20.44
N GLN A 236 -22.61 -20.22 -20.29
CA GLN A 236 -23.91 -20.13 -20.95
C GLN A 236 -25.04 -20.43 -19.95
N PRO A 237 -25.89 -19.44 -19.61
CA PRO A 237 -26.89 -19.62 -18.57
C PRO A 237 -27.85 -20.79 -18.76
N THR A 238 -28.22 -21.15 -20.00
CA THR A 238 -29.29 -22.15 -20.21
C THR A 238 -28.95 -23.28 -21.16
N ILE A 239 -27.72 -23.37 -21.65
CA ILE A 239 -27.30 -24.41 -22.59
C ILE A 239 -26.09 -25.09 -21.97
N GLU A 240 -26.21 -26.40 -21.70
CA GLU A 240 -25.04 -27.17 -21.29
C GLU A 240 -24.09 -27.29 -22.48
N MET A 241 -22.86 -26.81 -22.30
CA MET A 241 -21.84 -26.85 -23.33
C MET A 241 -21.02 -28.12 -23.19
N THR A 242 -20.69 -28.74 -24.31
CA THR A 242 -19.58 -29.68 -24.39
C THR A 242 -18.25 -28.95 -24.21
N ASN A 243 -17.18 -29.71 -23.98
CA ASN A 243 -15.83 -29.18 -23.82
C ASN A 243 -15.51 -28.12 -24.91
N PRO A 244 -15.08 -26.90 -24.53
CA PRO A 244 -14.95 -25.78 -25.45
C PRO A 244 -13.77 -25.86 -26.44
N LYS A 245 -13.12 -27.02 -26.61
CA LYS A 245 -12.04 -27.23 -27.60
C LYS A 245 -12.34 -26.62 -28.97
N ASN A 246 -13.56 -26.81 -29.46
CA ASN A 246 -13.97 -26.35 -30.79
C ASN A 246 -14.23 -24.84 -30.88
N TYR A 247 -14.35 -24.11 -29.76
CA TYR A 247 -14.64 -22.67 -29.76
C TYR A 247 -13.38 -21.80 -29.72
N ILE A 248 -12.25 -22.37 -29.30
CA ILE A 248 -10.98 -21.63 -29.16
C ILE A 248 -10.36 -21.37 -30.53
N GLU A 249 -10.47 -22.32 -31.47
CA GLU A 249 -9.83 -22.25 -32.79
C GLU A 249 -10.39 -21.13 -33.70
N ASP A 250 -11.67 -20.80 -33.57
CA ASP A 250 -12.35 -19.79 -34.42
C ASP A 250 -12.16 -18.34 -33.94
N TYR A 251 -11.77 -18.12 -32.67
CA TYR A 251 -11.78 -16.77 -32.08
C TYR A 251 -10.42 -16.05 -32.21
N ASP A 252 -9.31 -16.75 -31.95
CA ASP A 252 -7.97 -16.14 -32.02
C ASP A 252 -7.60 -15.73 -33.45
N THR A 253 -8.02 -16.52 -34.45
CA THR A 253 -7.83 -16.18 -35.87
C THR A 253 -8.60 -14.93 -36.29
N ASN A 254 -9.85 -14.75 -35.83
CA ASN A 254 -10.69 -13.61 -36.21
C ASN A 254 -10.35 -12.32 -35.45
N GLN A 255 -9.98 -12.39 -34.16
CA GLN A 255 -9.62 -11.19 -33.40
C GLN A 255 -8.24 -10.65 -33.81
N TYR A 256 -7.30 -11.54 -34.14
CA TYR A 256 -5.99 -11.15 -34.66
C TYR A 256 -6.09 -10.44 -36.01
N GLN A 257 -6.91 -10.97 -36.95
CA GLN A 257 -7.16 -10.31 -38.24
C GLN A 257 -7.83 -8.94 -38.07
N ASN A 258 -8.84 -8.82 -37.21
CA ASN A 258 -9.54 -7.55 -36.99
C ASN A 258 -8.65 -6.50 -36.28
N ASN A 259 -7.81 -6.91 -35.33
CA ASN A 259 -6.87 -6.00 -34.66
C ASN A 259 -5.73 -5.56 -35.59
N GLN A 260 -5.25 -6.41 -36.49
CA GLN A 260 -4.31 -5.98 -37.53
C GLN A 260 -4.95 -4.98 -38.51
N ILE A 261 -6.21 -5.20 -38.91
CA ILE A 261 -6.94 -4.26 -39.78
C ILE A 261 -7.20 -2.92 -39.06
N LEU A 262 -7.54 -2.94 -37.77
CA LEU A 262 -7.72 -1.73 -36.95
C LEU A 262 -6.41 -0.97 -36.73
N GLN A 263 -5.28 -1.65 -36.53
CA GLN A 263 -3.97 -1.00 -36.41
C GLN A 263 -3.46 -0.46 -37.76
N MET A 264 -3.69 -1.15 -38.88
CA MET A 264 -3.37 -0.63 -40.22
C MET A 264 -4.24 0.59 -40.59
N ASN A 265 -5.50 0.63 -40.16
CA ASN A 265 -6.38 1.77 -40.41
C ASN A 265 -6.11 2.98 -39.49
N LYS A 266 -5.66 2.76 -38.25
CA LYS A 266 -5.27 3.86 -37.34
C LYS A 266 -3.97 4.54 -37.79
N HIS A 267 -3.09 3.82 -38.50
CA HIS A 267 -1.87 4.41 -39.06
C HIS A 267 -2.08 5.16 -40.38
N ASN A 268 -3.16 4.87 -41.13
CA ASN A 268 -3.45 5.52 -42.41
C ASN A 268 -4.40 6.73 -42.35
N SER A 269 -4.99 7.04 -41.19
CA SER A 269 -5.98 8.15 -41.07
C SER A 269 -5.40 9.50 -40.63
N ASN A 270 -4.13 9.60 -40.26
CA ASN A 270 -3.51 10.85 -39.83
C ASN A 270 -2.28 11.18 -40.69
N ASN A 271 -2.48 11.56 -41.95
CA ASN A 271 -1.60 12.48 -42.68
C ASN A 271 -2.13 12.80 -44.08
N HIS A 272 -3.06 13.75 -44.17
CA HIS A 272 -3.25 14.51 -45.39
C HIS A 272 -3.59 15.98 -45.11
N ARG A 273 -2.55 16.82 -44.99
CA ARG A 273 -2.54 18.22 -45.48
C ARG A 273 -1.14 18.85 -45.36
N LYS A 274 -0.56 19.19 -46.54
CA LYS A 274 0.51 20.19 -46.83
C LYS A 274 1.84 20.01 -46.05
N LEU A 275 3.01 19.85 -46.68
CA LEU A 275 3.65 20.78 -47.60
C LEU A 275 4.84 20.07 -48.30
N VAL A 276 5.07 20.42 -49.56
CA VAL A 276 6.20 20.00 -50.40
C VAL A 276 7.51 20.61 -49.89
N ARG A 277 8.57 19.82 -49.67
CA ARG A 277 9.94 20.06 -50.21
C ARG A 277 10.92 18.94 -49.86
N HIS A 278 11.77 18.65 -50.84
CA HIS A 278 12.82 17.63 -50.85
C HIS A 278 13.81 17.70 -49.68
N HIS A 279 14.14 16.55 -49.10
CA HIS A 279 15.52 16.15 -48.82
C HIS A 279 15.63 14.61 -48.80
N ARG A 280 16.46 14.08 -49.71
CA ARG A 280 16.99 12.70 -49.64
C ARG A 280 18.05 12.67 -48.54
N PHE A 281 17.92 11.79 -47.56
CA PHE A 281 19.07 11.22 -46.85
C PHE A 281 18.76 9.82 -46.31
N ASN A 282 19.81 9.01 -46.27
CA ASN A 282 19.92 7.55 -46.08
C ASN A 282 19.05 6.93 -44.98
N HIS A 283 18.36 5.84 -45.33
CA HIS A 283 18.01 4.77 -44.40
C HIS A 283 19.11 3.71 -44.42
N GLN A 284 19.89 3.64 -43.34
CA GLN A 284 20.63 2.44 -42.97
C GLN A 284 19.88 1.71 -41.86
N ASN A 285 19.99 0.38 -41.93
CA ASN A 285 19.42 -0.66 -41.09
C ASN A 285 19.40 -0.34 -39.59
N ILE A 286 18.24 -0.51 -38.96
CA ILE A 286 18.14 -0.80 -37.53
C ILE A 286 17.19 -1.99 -37.38
N ASP A 287 17.69 -2.97 -36.63
CA ASP A 287 17.16 -4.29 -36.37
C ASP A 287 15.70 -4.32 -35.92
N LYS A 288 14.91 -5.10 -36.66
CA LYS A 288 13.59 -5.58 -36.25
C LYS A 288 13.75 -7.06 -35.90
N LYS A 289 14.31 -7.32 -34.73
CA LYS A 289 14.38 -8.64 -34.10
C LYS A 289 14.09 -8.42 -32.62
N ILE A 290 13.26 -9.28 -32.03
CA ILE A 290 12.56 -9.16 -30.73
C ILE A 290 11.11 -8.65 -30.90
N SER A 291 10.20 -9.54 -31.35
CA SER A 291 8.78 -9.54 -30.96
C SER A 291 7.99 -10.79 -31.43
N ASP A 292 8.60 -11.73 -32.16
CA ASP A 292 7.83 -12.84 -32.78
C ASP A 292 7.92 -14.20 -32.05
N ASP A 293 8.55 -14.30 -30.87
CA ASP A 293 8.85 -15.59 -30.22
C ASP A 293 7.91 -16.04 -29.08
N VAL A 294 6.68 -15.50 -28.91
CA VAL A 294 5.84 -15.87 -27.74
C VAL A 294 4.37 -16.26 -28.00
N LEU A 295 3.79 -16.15 -29.21
CA LEU A 295 2.31 -16.27 -29.32
C LEU A 295 1.71 -17.21 -30.39
N THR A 296 2.47 -18.10 -31.05
CA THR A 296 1.85 -19.00 -32.06
C THR A 296 1.72 -20.47 -31.70
N ASP A 297 2.33 -20.98 -30.62
CA ASP A 297 2.62 -22.44 -30.59
C ASP A 297 1.99 -23.27 -29.46
N ASN A 298 0.98 -22.79 -28.72
CA ASN A 298 0.26 -23.65 -27.77
C ASN A 298 -1.26 -23.60 -27.98
N TYR A 299 -1.75 -24.44 -28.90
CA TYR A 299 -3.17 -24.78 -29.00
C TYR A 299 -3.65 -25.37 -27.66
N HIS A 300 -4.64 -24.71 -27.06
CA HIS A 300 -5.24 -25.05 -25.77
C HIS A 300 -6.10 -26.33 -25.86
N ASN A 301 -5.46 -27.50 -25.98
CA ASN A 301 -6.15 -28.79 -26.00
C ASN A 301 -6.42 -29.27 -24.58
N CYS A 302 -7.69 -29.22 -24.16
CA CYS A 302 -8.19 -29.87 -22.94
C CYS A 302 -8.09 -31.42 -23.03
N GLU A 303 -6.92 -32.02 -22.90
CA GLU A 303 -6.76 -33.49 -22.89
C GLU A 303 -7.20 -34.06 -21.52
N GLY A 304 -8.52 -34.24 -21.35
CA GLY A 304 -9.13 -34.83 -20.16
C GLY A 304 -10.18 -35.88 -20.50
N ASN A 305 -10.28 -36.92 -19.65
CA ASN A 305 -10.94 -38.22 -19.83
C ASN A 305 -12.48 -38.22 -19.95
N GLY A 306 -13.12 -37.20 -20.53
CA GLY A 306 -14.57 -37.13 -20.62
C GLY A 306 -15.07 -36.30 -21.81
N GLU A 307 -14.96 -36.83 -23.03
CA GLU A 307 -15.55 -36.19 -24.23
C GLU A 307 -17.06 -35.96 -24.11
N ASN A 308 -17.72 -36.67 -23.20
CA ASN A 308 -19.16 -36.59 -22.95
C ASN A 308 -19.54 -35.73 -21.74
N GLU A 309 -18.59 -35.01 -21.12
CA GLU A 309 -18.94 -34.08 -20.05
C GLU A 309 -19.57 -32.81 -20.63
N THR A 310 -20.73 -32.45 -20.08
CA THR A 310 -21.44 -31.21 -20.37
C THR A 310 -21.52 -30.37 -19.10
N GLY A 311 -21.43 -29.05 -19.26
CA GLY A 311 -21.47 -28.10 -18.16
C GLY A 311 -22.00 -26.73 -18.56
N ILE A 312 -22.57 -26.00 -17.61
CA ILE A 312 -23.07 -24.63 -17.78
C ILE A 312 -21.94 -23.61 -17.76
N ALA A 313 -20.89 -23.91 -17.01
CA ALA A 313 -19.64 -23.17 -17.01
C ALA A 313 -18.47 -24.12 -17.25
N TRP A 314 -17.47 -23.64 -17.98
CA TRP A 314 -16.17 -24.30 -18.10
C TRP A 314 -15.09 -23.37 -17.62
N VAL A 315 -14.15 -23.90 -16.84
CA VAL A 315 -12.97 -23.16 -16.41
C VAL A 315 -11.76 -23.85 -17.01
N TYR A 316 -11.04 -23.12 -17.85
CA TYR A 316 -9.77 -23.56 -18.41
C TYR A 316 -8.61 -23.01 -17.56
N ASN A 317 -7.81 -23.90 -16.98
CA ASN A 317 -6.57 -23.55 -16.30
C ASN A 317 -5.44 -23.42 -17.34
N THR A 318 -4.98 -22.19 -17.56
CA THR A 318 -3.95 -21.90 -18.57
C THR A 318 -2.57 -22.47 -18.23
N VAL A 319 -2.29 -22.74 -16.95
CA VAL A 319 -0.99 -23.25 -16.49
C VAL A 319 -0.93 -24.76 -16.56
N GLU A 320 -1.99 -25.44 -16.12
CA GLU A 320 -2.07 -26.91 -16.12
C GLU A 320 -2.58 -27.49 -17.44
N ASN A 321 -3.04 -26.65 -18.36
CA ASN A 321 -3.75 -27.04 -19.58
C ASN A 321 -4.93 -28.00 -19.30
N SER A 322 -5.65 -27.75 -18.20
CA SER A 322 -6.74 -28.60 -17.71
C SER A 322 -8.09 -27.86 -17.76
N CYS A 323 -9.17 -28.60 -18.02
CA CYS A 323 -10.52 -28.03 -18.16
C CYS A 323 -11.45 -28.72 -17.18
N SER A 324 -12.22 -27.93 -16.43
CA SER A 324 -13.22 -28.42 -15.49
C SER A 324 -14.60 -27.89 -15.86
N SER A 325 -15.58 -28.78 -15.96
CA SER A 325 -16.98 -28.44 -16.21
C SER A 325 -17.75 -28.27 -14.90
N PHE A 326 -18.65 -27.30 -14.85
CA PHE A 326 -19.45 -26.99 -13.66
C PHE A 326 -20.90 -26.74 -14.02
N GLY A 327 -21.78 -27.31 -13.19
CA GLY A 327 -23.22 -27.13 -13.25
C GLY A 327 -23.89 -27.92 -14.37
N LYS A 328 -25.01 -28.58 -14.04
CA LYS A 328 -25.86 -29.29 -15.02
C LYS A 328 -27.30 -28.85 -14.81
N ILE A 329 -27.99 -28.42 -15.86
CA ILE A 329 -29.41 -28.03 -15.83
C ILE A 329 -30.28 -29.23 -15.49
N THR A 330 -29.86 -30.42 -15.91
CA THR A 330 -30.58 -31.68 -15.63
C THR A 330 -30.80 -31.93 -14.13
N LYS A 331 -29.99 -31.31 -13.26
CA LYS A 331 -30.15 -31.34 -11.80
C LYS A 331 -30.77 -30.01 -11.35
N ASN A 332 -32.11 -30.01 -11.20
CA ASN A 332 -32.96 -28.93 -10.64
C ASN A 332 -32.27 -27.59 -10.38
N LEU A 333 -32.56 -26.59 -11.20
CA LEU A 333 -32.12 -25.22 -10.97
C LEU A 333 -32.82 -24.66 -9.73
N THR A 334 -32.07 -23.98 -8.86
CA THR A 334 -32.66 -23.23 -7.76
C THR A 334 -32.21 -21.79 -7.78
N ALA A 335 -33.16 -20.87 -7.75
CA ALA A 335 -32.89 -19.45 -7.70
C ALA A 335 -33.50 -18.84 -6.43
N TYR A 336 -32.79 -17.89 -5.83
CA TYR A 336 -33.28 -17.11 -4.71
C TYR A 336 -32.78 -15.67 -4.78
N LEU A 337 -33.53 -14.75 -4.17
CA LEU A 337 -33.10 -13.36 -4.00
C LEU A 337 -31.80 -13.30 -3.19
N ASN A 338 -30.86 -12.47 -3.65
CA ASN A 338 -29.65 -12.22 -2.89
C ASN A 338 -30.01 -11.73 -1.47
N LYS A 339 -29.36 -12.28 -0.44
CA LYS A 339 -29.84 -12.28 0.97
C LYS A 339 -30.03 -10.89 1.58
N ILE A 340 -29.49 -9.85 0.96
CA ILE A 340 -29.42 -8.50 1.51
C ILE A 340 -30.62 -7.67 1.07
N SER A 341 -30.92 -7.68 -0.24
CA SER A 341 -31.99 -6.88 -0.83
C SER A 341 -32.30 -7.40 -2.23
N ILE A 342 -33.56 -7.24 -2.65
CA ILE A 342 -33.99 -7.41 -4.04
C ILE A 342 -33.20 -6.52 -5.00
N MET A 343 -32.58 -5.44 -4.55
CA MET A 343 -31.75 -4.58 -5.40
C MET A 343 -30.44 -5.26 -5.85
N ASN A 344 -30.00 -6.32 -5.17
CA ASN A 344 -28.71 -6.98 -5.41
C ASN A 344 -28.82 -8.16 -6.39
N GLY A 345 -29.95 -8.24 -7.11
CA GLY A 345 -30.22 -9.30 -8.05
C GLY A 345 -30.53 -10.65 -7.40
N ILE A 346 -30.12 -11.72 -8.08
CA ILE A 346 -30.50 -13.09 -7.71
C ILE A 346 -29.28 -14.00 -7.67
N VAL A 347 -29.38 -15.07 -6.90
CA VAL A 347 -28.38 -16.14 -6.89
C VAL A 347 -29.01 -17.38 -7.49
N VAL A 348 -28.34 -17.96 -8.47
CA VAL A 348 -28.76 -19.17 -9.18
C VAL A 348 -27.77 -20.29 -8.91
N HIS A 349 -28.26 -21.43 -8.43
CA HIS A 349 -27.50 -22.65 -8.29
C HIS A 349 -27.85 -23.62 -9.42
N TYR A 350 -26.81 -24.05 -10.13
CA TYR A 350 -26.86 -25.05 -11.17
C TYR A 350 -26.35 -26.38 -10.58
N GLY A 351 -27.23 -27.11 -9.90
CA GLY A 351 -26.84 -28.25 -9.07
C GLY A 351 -25.95 -27.84 -7.88
N ASP A 352 -25.09 -28.76 -7.42
CA ASP A 352 -24.23 -28.54 -6.24
C ASP A 352 -22.85 -27.94 -6.57
N THR A 353 -22.51 -27.87 -7.87
CA THR A 353 -21.15 -27.56 -8.34
C THR A 353 -21.00 -26.14 -8.85
N LEU A 354 -22.09 -25.39 -9.08
CA LEU A 354 -22.02 -24.05 -9.67
C LEU A 354 -23.02 -23.10 -9.02
N THR A 355 -22.52 -21.98 -8.50
CA THR A 355 -23.30 -20.86 -8.00
C THR A 355 -22.99 -19.60 -8.81
N VAL A 356 -24.00 -18.99 -9.42
CA VAL A 356 -23.85 -17.74 -10.18
C VAL A 356 -24.67 -16.65 -9.50
N HIS A 357 -23.99 -15.55 -9.16
CA HIS A 357 -24.62 -14.35 -8.63
C HIS A 357 -24.91 -13.41 -9.79
N TYR A 358 -26.19 -13.17 -10.08
CA TYR A 358 -26.59 -12.19 -11.08
C TYR A 358 -26.78 -10.84 -10.39
N GLU A 359 -25.87 -9.93 -10.63
CA GLU A 359 -25.85 -8.57 -10.08
C GLU A 359 -26.58 -7.61 -11.02
N CYS A 360 -27.28 -6.62 -10.47
CA CYS A 360 -27.95 -5.60 -11.26
C CYS A 360 -26.93 -4.65 -11.88
N ASP A 361 -27.01 -4.46 -13.20
CA ASP A 361 -26.25 -3.42 -13.91
C ASP A 361 -27.14 -2.74 -14.96
N GLU A 362 -27.67 -1.58 -14.61
CA GLU A 362 -28.60 -0.83 -15.47
C GLU A 362 -27.92 -0.24 -16.72
N SER A 363 -26.58 -0.17 -16.74
CA SER A 363 -25.83 0.36 -17.88
C SER A 363 -25.78 -0.61 -19.06
N LEU A 364 -26.07 -1.89 -18.81
CA LEU A 364 -26.07 -2.94 -19.83
C LEU A 364 -27.38 -2.98 -20.61
N LYS A 365 -27.35 -3.60 -21.80
CA LYS A 365 -28.58 -3.94 -22.53
C LYS A 365 -29.31 -5.12 -21.87
N ASP A 366 -30.58 -5.31 -22.19
CA ASP A 366 -31.41 -6.35 -21.57
C ASP A 366 -30.90 -7.79 -21.86
N ASP A 367 -30.21 -8.00 -22.98
CA ASP A 367 -29.60 -9.27 -23.39
C ASP A 367 -28.09 -9.31 -23.14
N GLU A 368 -27.53 -8.35 -22.41
CA GLU A 368 -26.10 -8.24 -22.16
C GLU A 368 -25.74 -8.77 -20.76
N LEU A 369 -24.63 -9.50 -20.71
CA LEU A 369 -23.98 -9.97 -19.50
C LEU A 369 -22.56 -9.43 -19.49
N ARG A 370 -22.21 -8.73 -18.42
CA ARG A 370 -20.82 -8.41 -18.09
C ARG A 370 -20.23 -9.56 -17.30
N MET A 371 -19.25 -10.22 -17.89
CA MET A 371 -18.54 -11.35 -17.28
C MET A 371 -17.66 -10.89 -16.11
N PRO A 372 -17.41 -11.76 -15.11
CA PRO A 372 -16.53 -11.42 -14.00
C PRO A 372 -15.07 -11.27 -14.45
N SER A 373 -14.29 -10.58 -13.62
CA SER A 373 -12.82 -10.59 -13.66
C SER A 373 -12.20 -11.65 -12.73
N GLY A 374 -13.00 -12.30 -11.87
CA GLY A 374 -12.52 -13.36 -11.00
C GLY A 374 -13.56 -14.39 -10.59
N ILE A 375 -13.06 -15.54 -10.15
CA ILE A 375 -13.85 -16.73 -9.81
C ILE A 375 -13.37 -17.36 -8.51
N ILE A 376 -14.24 -18.13 -7.86
CA ILE A 376 -13.91 -18.87 -6.64
C ILE A 376 -14.05 -20.36 -6.93
N LEU A 377 -12.94 -21.08 -6.81
CA LEU A 377 -12.86 -22.53 -6.98
C LEU A 377 -12.72 -23.16 -5.60
N SER A 378 -13.75 -23.83 -5.10
CA SER A 378 -13.64 -24.57 -3.85
C SER A 378 -13.11 -25.97 -4.13
N THR A 379 -11.98 -26.31 -3.53
CA THR A 379 -11.37 -27.64 -3.59
C THR A 379 -11.78 -28.48 -2.38
N ASN A 380 -11.82 -29.80 -2.55
CA ASN A 380 -11.92 -30.73 -1.42
C ASN A 380 -10.52 -31.09 -0.88
N ASN A 381 -10.49 -31.95 0.14
CA ASN A 381 -9.25 -32.43 0.78
C ASN A 381 -8.27 -33.13 -0.19
N ASN A 382 -8.73 -33.57 -1.36
CA ASN A 382 -7.92 -34.21 -2.39
C ASN A 382 -7.43 -33.20 -3.45
N ASN A 383 -7.54 -31.90 -3.19
CA ASN A 383 -7.23 -30.81 -4.14
C ASN A 383 -8.05 -30.82 -5.44
N THR A 384 -9.10 -31.64 -5.54
CA THR A 384 -10.00 -31.60 -6.71
C THR A 384 -11.01 -30.48 -6.55
N VAL A 385 -11.25 -29.73 -7.62
CA VAL A 385 -12.22 -28.63 -7.61
C VAL A 385 -13.64 -29.22 -7.58
N ASN A 386 -14.40 -28.90 -6.54
CA ASN A 386 -15.74 -29.42 -6.31
C ASN A 386 -16.83 -28.43 -6.69
N SER A 387 -16.59 -27.12 -6.52
CA SER A 387 -17.58 -26.10 -6.85
C SER A 387 -16.95 -24.82 -7.37
N LEU A 388 -17.66 -24.18 -8.28
CA LEU A 388 -17.35 -22.88 -8.87
C LEU A 388 -18.38 -21.84 -8.42
N LYS A 389 -17.90 -20.67 -8.01
CA LYS A 389 -18.76 -19.50 -7.76
C LYS A 389 -18.23 -18.27 -8.46
N PHE A 390 -19.12 -17.47 -9.03
CA PHE A 390 -18.79 -16.17 -9.61
C PHE A 390 -20.02 -15.26 -9.73
N SER A 391 -19.77 -13.98 -10.01
CA SER A 391 -20.81 -12.99 -10.29
C SER A 391 -20.84 -12.61 -11.77
N VAL A 392 -22.03 -12.34 -12.31
CA VAL A 392 -22.22 -11.73 -13.63
C VAL A 392 -23.16 -10.55 -13.47
N ALA A 393 -22.88 -9.44 -14.16
CA ALA A 393 -23.76 -8.27 -14.15
C ALA A 393 -24.77 -8.38 -15.30
N SER A 394 -26.03 -8.06 -15.02
CA SER A 394 -27.14 -8.09 -15.99
C SER A 394 -28.20 -7.05 -15.65
N LYS A 395 -28.71 -6.37 -16.68
CA LYS A 395 -29.86 -5.47 -16.50
C LYS A 395 -31.15 -6.21 -16.11
N SER A 396 -31.35 -7.45 -16.56
CA SER A 396 -32.51 -8.26 -16.17
C SER A 396 -32.51 -8.65 -14.69
N ALA A 397 -31.36 -8.58 -14.02
CA ALA A 397 -31.27 -8.80 -12.58
C ALA A 397 -31.66 -7.56 -11.77
N CYS A 398 -31.91 -6.41 -12.40
CA CYS A 398 -32.34 -5.19 -11.73
C CYS A 398 -33.80 -5.25 -11.32
N ALA A 399 -34.06 -4.85 -10.07
CA ALA A 399 -35.41 -4.73 -9.55
C ALA A 399 -36.13 -3.54 -10.19
N LYS A 400 -37.37 -3.76 -10.62
CA LYS A 400 -38.27 -2.73 -11.15
C LYS A 400 -39.37 -2.45 -10.15
N GLY A 401 -39.66 -1.18 -9.92
CA GLY A 401 -40.83 -0.77 -9.12
C GLY A 401 -42.13 -1.15 -9.83
N LEU A 402 -43.05 -1.78 -9.11
CA LEU A 402 -44.39 -2.15 -9.57
C LEU A 402 -45.41 -1.00 -9.48
N GLY A 403 -45.06 0.09 -8.78
CA GLY A 403 -45.86 1.29 -8.63
C GLY A 403 -45.19 2.55 -9.20
N PRO A 404 -45.93 3.68 -9.33
CA PRO A 404 -45.38 4.94 -9.82
C PRO A 404 -44.33 5.55 -8.88
N THR A 405 -44.33 5.14 -7.61
CA THR A 405 -43.42 5.58 -6.54
C THR A 405 -43.22 4.41 -5.58
N PRO A 406 -42.36 3.42 -5.91
CA PRO A 406 -42.10 2.29 -5.02
C PRO A 406 -41.48 2.80 -3.71
N SER A 407 -41.91 2.24 -2.58
CA SER A 407 -41.37 2.63 -1.27
C SER A 407 -39.88 2.28 -1.20
N PRO A 408 -38.96 3.21 -0.86
CA PRO A 408 -37.53 2.90 -0.82
C PRO A 408 -37.27 1.76 0.18
N PRO A 409 -36.48 0.74 -0.17
CA PRO A 409 -36.13 -0.29 0.78
C PRO A 409 -35.40 0.35 1.98
N PRO A 410 -35.52 -0.21 3.19
CA PRO A 410 -34.75 0.28 4.33
C PRO A 410 -33.25 0.10 4.03
N ILE A 411 -32.60 1.19 3.63
CA ILE A 411 -31.19 1.20 3.22
C ILE A 411 -30.37 1.80 4.36
N VAL A 412 -29.52 0.96 4.93
CA VAL A 412 -28.41 1.40 5.78
C VAL A 412 -27.43 2.15 4.88
N ARG A 413 -27.22 3.44 5.14
CA ARG A 413 -26.48 4.34 4.24
C ARG A 413 -25.33 5.05 4.91
N ILE A 414 -24.32 5.36 4.11
CA ILE A 414 -23.22 6.22 4.50
C ILE A 414 -23.75 7.66 4.58
N PRO A 415 -23.51 8.39 5.67
CA PRO A 415 -23.82 9.82 5.71
C PRO A 415 -23.05 10.54 4.61
N THR A 416 -23.76 11.26 3.74
CA THR A 416 -23.14 12.08 2.69
C THR A 416 -22.12 13.02 3.32
N PRO A 417 -20.83 12.96 2.92
CA PRO A 417 -19.81 13.84 3.47
C PRO A 417 -20.22 15.30 3.23
N ALA A 418 -20.34 16.08 4.31
CA ALA A 418 -20.55 17.51 4.18
C ALA A 418 -19.28 18.13 3.58
N LYS A 419 -19.45 19.05 2.64
CA LYS A 419 -18.33 19.83 2.08
C LYS A 419 -17.54 20.45 3.23
N ALA A 420 -16.31 19.98 3.41
CA ALA A 420 -15.47 20.43 4.50
C ALA A 420 -15.23 21.95 4.35
N THR A 421 -15.30 22.68 5.47
CA THR A 421 -14.94 24.12 5.49
C THR A 421 -13.46 24.35 5.24
N THR A 422 -12.65 23.32 5.49
CA THR A 422 -11.22 23.30 5.16
C THR A 422 -11.07 22.74 3.75
N PRO A 423 -10.35 23.42 2.85
CA PRO A 423 -10.14 22.91 1.49
C PRO A 423 -9.46 21.54 1.54
N THR A 424 -9.82 20.66 0.60
CA THR A 424 -9.11 19.40 0.36
C THR A 424 -7.61 19.70 0.21
N PRO A 425 -6.70 18.89 0.78
CA PRO A 425 -5.26 19.07 0.60
C PRO A 425 -4.92 19.26 -0.88
N THR A 426 -3.97 20.16 -1.17
CA THR A 426 -3.52 20.41 -2.54
C THR A 426 -3.05 19.09 -3.16
N PRO A 427 -3.55 18.71 -4.35
CA PRO A 427 -3.15 17.47 -4.99
C PRO A 427 -1.63 17.36 -5.16
N ILE A 428 -1.06 16.21 -4.83
CA ILE A 428 0.33 15.85 -5.08
C ILE A 428 0.49 15.65 -6.59
N PRO A 429 1.29 16.48 -7.30
CA PRO A 429 1.36 16.43 -8.77
C PRO A 429 1.92 15.12 -9.32
N SER A 430 2.80 14.46 -8.57
CA SER A 430 3.45 13.20 -8.95
C SER A 430 3.44 12.23 -7.77
N PRO A 431 2.32 11.52 -7.53
CA PRO A 431 2.21 10.57 -6.43
C PRO A 431 3.14 9.37 -6.67
N ASN A 432 3.76 8.87 -5.60
CA ASN A 432 4.63 7.70 -5.67
C ASN A 432 3.79 6.41 -5.79
N SER A 433 4.05 5.59 -6.81
CA SER A 433 3.37 4.30 -7.02
C SER A 433 4.04 3.12 -6.34
N ARG A 434 5.29 3.28 -5.91
CA ARG A 434 6.09 2.23 -5.27
C ARG A 434 5.97 2.35 -3.77
N PHE A 435 5.39 1.33 -3.17
CA PHE A 435 5.24 1.26 -1.73
C PHE A 435 6.18 0.22 -1.16
N PHE A 436 6.96 0.65 -0.17
CA PHE A 436 7.92 -0.16 0.54
C PHE A 436 7.59 -0.08 2.03
N VAL A 437 7.44 -1.23 2.69
CA VAL A 437 7.37 -1.29 4.14
C VAL A 437 8.30 -2.39 4.64
N ARG A 438 8.94 -2.16 5.78
CA ARG A 438 9.89 -3.11 6.36
C ARG A 438 9.76 -3.23 7.87
N ASN A 439 10.33 -4.31 8.39
CA ASN A 439 10.77 -4.41 9.77
C ASN A 439 12.30 -4.65 9.78
N SER A 440 12.85 -5.18 10.86
CA SER A 440 14.29 -5.47 10.97
C SER A 440 14.78 -6.66 10.13
N THR A 441 13.89 -7.55 9.68
CA THR A 441 14.25 -8.85 9.09
C THR A 441 13.61 -9.10 7.73
N HIS A 442 12.50 -8.43 7.43
CA HIS A 442 11.72 -8.61 6.22
C HIS A 442 11.24 -7.27 5.67
N TYR A 443 10.85 -7.29 4.40
CA TYR A 443 10.24 -6.18 3.68
C TYR A 443 9.11 -6.65 2.79
N THR A 444 8.22 -5.75 2.42
CA THR A 444 7.31 -5.93 1.27
C THR A 444 7.54 -4.75 0.33
N LEU A 445 7.54 -5.03 -0.97
CA LEU A 445 7.64 -4.03 -2.02
C LEU A 445 6.67 -4.39 -3.12
N PHE A 446 5.83 -3.44 -3.50
CA PHE A 446 5.04 -3.54 -4.73
C PHE A 446 4.85 -2.16 -5.36
N ASP A 447 4.72 -2.15 -6.68
CA ASP A 447 4.47 -0.95 -7.47
C ASP A 447 3.04 -1.01 -8.00
N LEU A 448 2.16 -0.15 -7.50
CA LEU A 448 0.75 -0.12 -7.91
C LEU A 448 0.59 0.15 -9.40
N LYS A 449 1.55 0.84 -10.04
CA LYS A 449 1.54 1.08 -11.49
C LYS A 449 1.83 -0.18 -12.30
N GLN A 450 2.55 -1.14 -11.71
CA GLN A 450 2.90 -2.41 -12.37
C GLN A 450 1.84 -3.49 -12.16
N LEU A 451 0.88 -3.26 -11.26
CA LEU A 451 -0.23 -4.19 -11.06
C LEU A 451 -1.14 -4.19 -12.30
N LYS A 452 -1.11 -5.31 -13.03
CA LYS A 452 -1.97 -5.56 -14.21
C LYS A 452 -3.40 -5.96 -13.82
N GLN A 453 -3.86 -5.56 -12.64
CA GLN A 453 -5.19 -5.89 -12.16
C GLN A 453 -6.24 -5.09 -12.93
N GLU A 454 -7.29 -5.77 -13.41
CA GLU A 454 -8.45 -5.11 -13.99
C GLU A 454 -9.22 -4.30 -12.95
N THR A 455 -9.88 -3.23 -13.39
CA THR A 455 -10.73 -2.42 -12.53
C THR A 455 -11.82 -3.29 -11.89
N TYR A 456 -11.84 -3.34 -10.56
CA TYR A 456 -12.94 -3.95 -9.83
C TYR A 456 -14.18 -3.06 -9.92
N ARG A 457 -15.35 -3.67 -10.16
CA ARG A 457 -16.65 -3.01 -10.21
C ARG A 457 -17.69 -3.96 -9.67
N GLY A 458 -18.29 -3.64 -8.53
CA GLY A 458 -19.31 -4.50 -7.96
C GLY A 458 -19.87 -4.00 -6.64
N ASP A 459 -20.98 -4.63 -6.27
CA ASP A 459 -21.64 -4.41 -4.98
C ASP A 459 -20.90 -5.13 -3.85
N LEU A 460 -20.78 -4.47 -2.71
CA LEU A 460 -20.22 -5.00 -1.48
C LEU A 460 -21.21 -4.84 -0.33
N GLN A 461 -21.13 -5.75 0.63
CA GLN A 461 -21.80 -5.56 1.91
C GLN A 461 -21.03 -4.51 2.70
N ILE A 462 -21.72 -3.55 3.29
CA ILE A 462 -21.09 -2.57 4.18
C ILE A 462 -21.68 -2.67 5.59
N LEU A 463 -20.82 -2.72 6.60
CA LEU A 463 -21.24 -2.60 7.99
C LEU A 463 -21.18 -1.13 8.43
N ILE A 464 -22.31 -0.56 8.85
CA ILE A 464 -22.43 0.82 9.32
C ILE A 464 -23.11 0.80 10.68
N ASN A 465 -22.41 1.19 11.75
CA ASN A 465 -22.94 1.21 13.13
C ASN A 465 -23.62 -0.11 13.58
N GLY A 466 -23.12 -1.25 13.10
CA GLY A 466 -23.67 -2.58 13.41
C GLY A 466 -24.78 -3.05 12.47
N GLU A 467 -25.24 -2.21 11.55
CA GLU A 467 -26.24 -2.55 10.54
C GLU A 467 -25.57 -2.88 9.20
N ILE A 468 -26.11 -3.86 8.46
CA ILE A 468 -25.58 -4.28 7.16
C ILE A 468 -26.34 -3.54 6.05
N GLY A 469 -25.60 -2.77 5.26
CA GLY A 469 -26.07 -2.11 4.04
C GLY A 469 -25.44 -2.67 2.78
N GLN A 470 -25.80 -2.06 1.66
CA GLN A 470 -25.21 -2.30 0.35
C GLN A 470 -24.41 -1.07 -0.09
N PHE A 471 -23.31 -1.31 -0.77
CA PHE A 471 -22.37 -0.28 -1.17
C PHE A 471 -21.69 -0.69 -2.47
N TYR A 472 -21.91 0.07 -3.54
CA TYR A 472 -21.24 -0.17 -4.82
C TYR A 472 -19.85 0.44 -4.79
N THR A 473 -18.85 -0.29 -5.31
CA THR A 473 -17.46 0.17 -5.35
C THR A 473 -16.87 -0.03 -6.73
N GLU A 474 -16.16 0.97 -7.23
CA GLU A 474 -15.20 0.81 -8.32
C GLU A 474 -13.78 1.09 -7.83
N TYR A 475 -12.83 0.23 -8.19
CA TYR A 475 -11.45 0.35 -7.75
C TYR A 475 -10.45 0.04 -8.86
N SER A 476 -9.45 0.90 -9.02
CA SER A 476 -8.23 0.62 -9.76
C SER A 476 -7.00 1.02 -8.94
N PRO A 477 -5.99 0.12 -8.80
CA PRO A 477 -4.83 0.38 -7.95
C PRO A 477 -4.08 1.66 -8.27
N TRP A 478 -3.99 2.02 -9.56
CA TRP A 478 -3.24 3.19 -10.00
C TRP A 478 -3.94 4.05 -11.04
N SER A 479 -4.72 3.47 -11.95
CA SER A 479 -5.42 4.25 -12.97
C SER A 479 -6.57 5.04 -12.33
N SER A 480 -6.68 6.31 -12.69
CA SER A 480 -7.85 7.10 -12.29
C SER A 480 -9.06 6.64 -13.11
N LEU A 481 -10.18 6.42 -12.42
CA LEU A 481 -11.46 6.01 -12.98
C LEU A 481 -12.37 7.22 -13.06
N GLU A 482 -13.08 7.36 -14.18
CA GLU A 482 -14.18 8.32 -14.29
C GLU A 482 -15.30 7.99 -13.30
N CYS A 483 -16.16 8.97 -13.03
CA CYS A 483 -17.39 8.75 -12.27
C CYS A 483 -18.18 7.54 -12.84
N PRO A 484 -18.58 6.57 -12.01
CA PRO A 484 -19.36 5.42 -12.46
C PRO A 484 -20.59 5.83 -13.27
N ASN A 485 -20.81 5.16 -14.42
CA ASN A 485 -21.94 5.45 -15.29
C ASN A 485 -23.27 5.33 -14.51
N SER A 486 -24.19 6.27 -14.76
CA SER A 486 -25.49 6.39 -14.09
C SER A 486 -25.47 6.88 -12.63
N TRP A 487 -24.32 7.26 -12.09
CA TRP A 487 -24.21 7.84 -10.75
C TRP A 487 -23.89 9.33 -10.79
N GLU A 488 -24.34 10.06 -9.77
CA GLU A 488 -24.06 11.48 -9.60
C GLU A 488 -22.79 11.68 -8.78
N CYS A 489 -21.75 12.25 -9.40
CA CYS A 489 -20.49 12.65 -8.76
C CYS A 489 -20.35 14.18 -8.84
N PRO A 490 -20.90 14.96 -7.89
CA PRO A 490 -21.08 16.40 -8.10
C PRO A 490 -19.78 17.22 -8.18
N GLU A 491 -18.64 16.70 -7.70
CA GLU A 491 -17.44 17.52 -7.47
C GLU A 491 -16.12 16.89 -7.93
N PHE A 492 -16.12 15.61 -8.29
CA PHE A 492 -14.92 14.91 -8.72
C PHE A 492 -15.24 14.17 -10.02
N GLU A 493 -14.41 14.38 -11.03
CA GLU A 493 -14.53 13.68 -12.32
C GLU A 493 -13.82 12.34 -12.30
N GLN A 494 -12.77 12.22 -11.48
CA GLN A 494 -11.90 11.05 -11.44
C GLN A 494 -11.51 10.64 -10.00
N SER A 495 -11.33 9.33 -9.78
CA SER A 495 -10.87 8.76 -8.51
C SER A 495 -10.23 7.39 -8.72
N ASN A 496 -9.37 6.93 -7.80
CA ASN A 496 -8.88 5.55 -7.82
C ASN A 496 -9.88 4.58 -7.18
N LEU A 497 -10.68 5.07 -6.24
CA LEU A 497 -11.62 4.30 -5.46
C LEU A 497 -12.92 5.10 -5.27
N TRP A 498 -13.98 4.65 -5.94
CA TRP A 498 -15.32 5.19 -5.84
C TRP A 498 -16.14 4.39 -4.84
N GLY A 499 -16.87 5.09 -3.98
CA GLY A 499 -17.88 4.52 -3.09
C GLY A 499 -19.25 5.10 -3.39
N CYS A 500 -20.23 4.25 -3.66
CA CYS A 500 -21.52 4.68 -4.19
C CYS A 500 -22.70 4.06 -3.44
N TRP A 501 -23.72 4.87 -3.18
CA TRP A 501 -24.92 4.47 -2.43
C TRP A 501 -26.13 5.34 -2.80
N TYR A 502 -27.32 4.84 -2.49
CA TYR A 502 -28.57 5.59 -2.70
C TYR A 502 -28.82 6.59 -1.58
N GLN A 503 -29.24 7.81 -1.94
CA GLN A 503 -29.69 8.82 -0.97
C GLN A 503 -31.14 8.57 -0.51
N GLU A 504 -31.69 9.43 0.35
CA GLU A 504 -33.05 9.24 0.91
C GLU A 504 -34.15 9.24 -0.18
N ASP A 505 -33.93 9.97 -1.26
CA ASP A 505 -34.81 10.10 -2.41
C ASP A 505 -34.52 9.08 -3.53
N MET A 506 -33.71 8.06 -3.24
CA MET A 506 -33.24 7.05 -4.20
C MET A 506 -32.37 7.62 -5.33
N THR A 507 -31.86 8.84 -5.22
CA THR A 507 -30.83 9.33 -6.15
C THR A 507 -29.54 8.53 -5.97
N LYS A 508 -28.91 8.20 -7.10
CA LYS A 508 -27.66 7.45 -7.15
C LYS A 508 -26.51 8.41 -6.87
N TYR A 509 -25.90 8.30 -5.70
CA TYR A 509 -24.78 9.14 -5.30
C TYR A 509 -23.46 8.37 -5.27
N CYS A 510 -22.42 8.92 -5.89
CA CYS A 510 -21.06 8.41 -5.80
C CYS A 510 -20.13 9.45 -5.18
N HIS A 511 -19.17 8.96 -4.41
CA HIS A 511 -18.17 9.78 -3.74
C HIS A 511 -16.76 9.26 -4.00
N SER A 512 -15.81 10.17 -4.21
CA SER A 512 -14.39 9.84 -4.32
C SER A 512 -13.86 9.54 -2.91
N ILE A 513 -13.77 8.26 -2.57
CA ILE A 513 -13.31 7.82 -1.24
C ILE A 513 -11.80 7.54 -1.24
N GLY A 514 -11.16 7.52 -2.42
CA GLY A 514 -9.72 7.38 -2.52
C GLY A 514 -9.13 7.85 -3.85
N ASP A 515 -8.28 8.87 -3.80
CA ASP A 515 -7.54 9.42 -4.95
C ASP A 515 -6.04 9.48 -4.61
N LYS A 516 -5.22 8.89 -5.48
CA LYS A 516 -3.76 8.88 -5.32
C LYS A 516 -3.13 10.27 -5.24
N HIS A 517 -3.76 11.27 -5.87
CA HIS A 517 -3.26 12.65 -5.85
C HIS A 517 -3.61 13.37 -4.55
N ILE A 518 -4.63 12.93 -3.79
CA ILE A 518 -4.93 13.53 -2.48
C ILE A 518 -4.00 12.94 -1.42
N SER A 519 -4.00 11.61 -1.27
CA SER A 519 -3.08 10.93 -0.36
C SER A 519 -3.02 9.44 -0.66
N THR A 520 -1.83 8.86 -0.64
CA THR A 520 -1.64 7.40 -0.64
C THR A 520 -0.58 7.03 0.38
N ARG A 521 -0.87 6.06 1.25
CA ARG A 521 0.05 5.62 2.30
C ARG A 521 -0.05 4.12 2.50
N LEU A 522 1.09 3.45 2.67
CA LEU A 522 1.17 2.05 3.06
C LEU A 522 1.68 1.93 4.49
N ILE A 523 0.97 1.17 5.32
CA ILE A 523 1.28 0.99 6.75
C ILE A 523 1.23 -0.51 7.07
N PRO A 524 2.18 -1.09 7.81
CA PRO A 524 2.06 -2.49 8.23
C PRO A 524 0.84 -2.71 9.14
N LEU A 525 0.07 -3.79 8.94
CA LEU A 525 -1.08 -4.09 9.81
C LEU A 525 -0.66 -4.36 11.26
N ALA A 526 0.58 -4.84 11.44
CA ALA A 526 1.27 -4.91 12.71
C ALA A 526 2.76 -4.52 12.53
N PRO A 527 3.26 -3.47 13.21
CA PRO A 527 4.63 -2.96 13.00
C PRO A 527 5.73 -4.01 13.13
N ASN A 528 5.57 -4.98 14.05
CA ASN A 528 6.55 -6.02 14.32
C ASN A 528 6.29 -7.34 13.58
N ASN A 529 5.22 -7.43 12.78
CA ASN A 529 4.85 -8.66 12.09
C ASN A 529 4.24 -8.34 10.71
N LEU A 530 5.12 -8.20 9.71
CA LEU A 530 4.72 -7.98 8.32
C LEU A 530 3.97 -9.15 7.71
N SER A 531 4.09 -10.36 8.25
CA SER A 531 3.34 -11.54 7.77
C SER A 531 1.84 -11.40 8.02
N ARG A 532 1.40 -10.41 8.82
CA ARG A 532 -0.03 -10.07 8.92
C ARG A 532 -0.54 -9.28 7.71
N GLY A 533 0.34 -8.77 6.85
CA GLY A 533 0.02 -7.92 5.72
C GLY A 533 0.10 -6.42 6.02
N VAL A 534 -0.54 -5.62 5.17
CA VAL A 534 -0.41 -4.16 5.11
C VAL A 534 -1.77 -3.46 4.97
N SER A 535 -1.80 -2.17 5.29
CA SER A 535 -2.95 -1.28 5.12
C SER A 535 -2.57 -0.22 4.08
N LEU A 536 -3.21 -0.26 2.93
CA LEU A 536 -3.08 0.75 1.88
C LEU A 536 -4.22 1.75 2.01
N ARG A 537 -3.90 2.99 2.38
CA ARG A 537 -4.88 4.07 2.59
C ARG A 537 -4.84 5.05 1.45
N TYR A 538 -6.01 5.35 0.89
CA TYR A 538 -6.24 6.42 -0.07
C TYR A 538 -7.00 7.57 0.61
N GLY A 539 -6.53 8.80 0.42
CA GLY A 539 -7.28 10.00 0.80
C GLY A 539 -8.34 10.29 -0.24
N GLY A 540 -9.58 10.47 0.18
CA GLY A 540 -10.69 10.90 -0.67
C GLY A 540 -11.06 12.36 -0.47
N ALA A 541 -12.14 12.76 -1.12
CA ALA A 541 -12.73 14.07 -0.99
C ALA A 541 -13.30 14.32 0.42
N TYR A 542 -13.30 15.57 0.89
CA TYR A 542 -13.87 15.97 2.19
C TYR A 542 -13.41 15.16 3.41
N GLY A 543 -12.18 14.66 3.34
CA GLY A 543 -11.57 13.92 4.43
C GLY A 543 -12.16 12.53 4.65
N ILE A 544 -13.01 12.02 3.74
CA ILE A 544 -13.31 10.58 3.72
C ILE A 544 -12.12 9.83 3.15
N SER A 545 -11.79 8.65 3.68
CA SER A 545 -10.67 7.84 3.18
C SER A 545 -11.08 6.39 2.97
N GLY A 546 -10.48 5.75 1.97
CA GLY A 546 -10.58 4.32 1.73
C GLY A 546 -9.37 3.59 2.29
N GLU A 547 -9.59 2.60 3.15
CA GLU A 547 -8.55 1.77 3.77
C GLU A 547 -8.64 0.33 3.24
N LEU A 548 -7.64 -0.11 2.47
CA LEU A 548 -7.52 -1.50 2.02
C LEU A 548 -6.63 -2.26 3.00
N ARG A 549 -7.23 -3.08 3.86
CA ARG A 549 -6.52 -3.93 4.83
C ARG A 549 -6.24 -5.27 4.18
N ILE A 550 -5.04 -5.39 3.61
CA ILE A 550 -4.64 -6.53 2.78
C ILE A 550 -3.81 -7.47 3.65
N ALA A 551 -4.37 -8.63 4.01
CA ALA A 551 -3.64 -9.68 4.70
C ALA A 551 -2.72 -10.43 3.73
N CYS A 552 -1.54 -10.82 4.21
CA CYS A 552 -0.66 -11.70 3.46
C CYS A 552 -1.23 -13.13 3.45
N ASP A 553 -1.31 -13.71 2.25
CA ASP A 553 -1.65 -15.12 2.03
C ASP A 553 -0.80 -15.62 0.85
N GLU A 554 0.33 -16.26 1.18
CA GLU A 554 1.31 -16.73 0.19
C GLU A 554 0.79 -17.90 -0.66
N GLU A 555 -0.11 -18.71 -0.09
CA GLU A 555 -0.50 -20.00 -0.70
C GLU A 555 -1.75 -19.87 -1.58
N ASN A 556 -2.73 -19.07 -1.15
CA ASN A 556 -4.06 -19.10 -1.76
C ASN A 556 -4.41 -17.80 -2.49
N ALA A 557 -3.82 -16.65 -2.14
CA ALA A 557 -4.23 -15.37 -2.69
C ALA A 557 -3.44 -14.96 -3.95
N PRO A 558 -4.12 -14.37 -4.97
CA PRO A 558 -3.47 -13.95 -6.19
C PRO A 558 -2.53 -12.77 -5.97
N GLU A 559 -1.69 -12.51 -6.98
CA GLU A 559 -0.90 -11.28 -7.10
C GLU A 559 -1.78 -10.06 -7.48
N ALA A 560 -2.92 -9.91 -6.82
CA ALA A 560 -3.92 -8.87 -7.02
C ALA A 560 -4.69 -8.62 -5.72
N PHE A 561 -5.39 -7.49 -5.63
CA PHE A 561 -6.29 -7.17 -4.52
C PHE A 561 -7.69 -7.65 -4.84
N SER A 562 -8.11 -8.76 -4.22
CA SER A 562 -9.44 -9.32 -4.44
C SER A 562 -10.49 -8.65 -3.55
N PHE A 563 -11.47 -8.00 -4.17
CA PHE A 563 -12.67 -7.50 -3.49
C PHE A 563 -13.82 -8.51 -3.47
N HIS A 564 -13.65 -9.68 -4.11
CA HIS A 564 -14.71 -10.69 -4.13
C HIS A 564 -14.86 -11.32 -2.75
N GLU A 565 -16.11 -11.43 -2.29
CA GLU A 565 -16.45 -11.83 -0.92
C GLU A 565 -15.90 -10.91 0.17
N SER A 566 -15.32 -9.75 -0.20
CA SER A 566 -14.94 -8.74 0.78
C SER A 566 -16.18 -8.05 1.33
N SER A 567 -16.06 -7.56 2.55
CA SER A 567 -17.03 -6.65 3.16
C SER A 567 -16.35 -5.32 3.42
N ALA A 568 -17.07 -4.24 3.18
CA ALA A 568 -16.69 -2.92 3.62
C ALA A 568 -17.18 -2.67 5.07
N THR A 569 -16.49 -1.80 5.80
CA THR A 569 -16.96 -1.29 7.09
C THR A 569 -16.78 0.21 7.09
N PHE A 570 -17.86 0.94 7.37
CA PHE A 570 -17.81 2.36 7.60
C PHE A 570 -17.60 2.64 9.08
N HIS A 571 -16.55 3.39 9.41
CA HIS A 571 -16.31 3.87 10.76
C HIS A 571 -15.86 5.33 10.75
N ARG A 572 -16.06 6.02 11.87
CA ARG A 572 -15.55 7.39 12.05
C ARG A 572 -14.30 7.31 12.91
N SER A 573 -13.15 7.64 12.32
CA SER A 573 -11.87 7.72 13.04
C SER A 573 -11.58 9.17 13.44
N LEU A 574 -10.53 9.38 14.24
CA LEU A 574 -10.04 10.73 14.56
C LEU A 574 -9.54 11.48 13.32
N SER A 575 -9.17 10.76 12.25
CA SER A 575 -8.76 11.34 10.97
C SER A 575 -9.93 11.67 10.03
N GLY A 576 -11.16 11.30 10.39
CA GLY A 576 -12.34 11.49 9.54
C GLY A 576 -13.14 10.21 9.31
N PRO A 577 -14.22 10.27 8.52
CA PRO A 577 -14.96 9.09 8.08
C PRO A 577 -14.05 8.20 7.22
N GLU A 578 -14.12 6.88 7.41
CA GLU A 578 -13.26 5.93 6.72
C GLU A 578 -14.07 4.69 6.33
N ILE A 579 -13.83 4.21 5.11
CA ILE A 579 -14.40 2.96 4.59
C ILE A 579 -13.26 1.96 4.48
N SER A 580 -13.30 0.93 5.31
CA SER A 580 -12.28 -0.11 5.33
C SER A 580 -12.74 -1.39 4.63
N TYR A 581 -11.83 -2.00 3.87
CA TYR A 581 -12.02 -3.25 3.15
C TYR A 581 -11.04 -4.28 3.69
N ASN A 582 -11.50 -5.51 3.93
CA ASN A 582 -10.62 -6.62 4.31
C ASN A 582 -10.36 -7.47 3.07
N LEU A 583 -9.10 -7.49 2.62
CA LEU A 583 -8.65 -8.15 1.41
C LEU A 583 -7.52 -9.14 1.75
N THR A 584 -7.20 -10.03 0.82
CA THR A 584 -6.01 -10.90 0.89
C THR A 584 -5.20 -10.76 -0.40
N SER A 585 -3.87 -10.88 -0.31
CA SER A 585 -2.98 -10.88 -1.48
C SER A 585 -1.62 -11.49 -1.15
N SER A 586 -1.00 -12.18 -2.11
CA SER A 586 0.39 -12.63 -2.00
C SER A 586 1.41 -11.50 -2.24
N LEU A 587 1.01 -10.39 -2.88
CA LEU A 587 1.87 -9.22 -3.14
C LEU A 587 2.40 -8.55 -1.87
N VAL A 588 1.62 -8.64 -0.80
CA VAL A 588 1.93 -7.98 0.48
C VAL A 588 2.65 -8.92 1.45
N CYS A 589 3.03 -10.10 0.96
CA CYS A 589 3.75 -11.07 1.75
C CYS A 589 5.22 -10.71 1.89
N PRO A 590 5.74 -10.71 3.13
CA PRO A 590 7.07 -10.24 3.41
C PRO A 590 8.15 -11.16 2.83
N LYS A 591 9.13 -10.55 2.15
CA LYS A 591 10.37 -11.19 1.72
C LYS A 591 11.46 -10.92 2.75
N LYS A 592 12.36 -11.88 2.96
CA LYS A 592 13.54 -11.69 3.83
C LYS A 592 14.57 -10.80 3.13
N PHE A 593 15.23 -9.94 3.90
CA PHE A 593 16.43 -9.26 3.39
C PHE A 593 17.50 -10.29 3.06
N THR A 594 18.19 -10.07 1.95
CA THR A 594 19.39 -10.85 1.59
C THR A 594 20.56 -10.34 2.41
N ILE A 595 21.35 -11.26 2.96
CA ILE A 595 22.64 -10.93 3.56
C ILE A 595 23.65 -10.92 2.41
N PRO A 596 24.19 -9.75 2.02
CA PRO A 596 25.17 -9.71 0.96
C PRO A 596 26.43 -10.49 1.37
N PRO A 597 27.12 -11.14 0.42
CA PRO A 597 28.44 -11.64 0.69
C PRO A 597 29.36 -10.47 1.06
N HIS A 598 30.26 -10.71 2.00
CA HIS A 598 31.29 -9.73 2.31
C HIS A 598 32.14 -9.45 1.07
N PRO A 599 32.47 -8.18 0.78
CA PRO A 599 33.36 -7.88 -0.31
C PRO A 599 34.69 -8.59 -0.10
N THR A 600 35.14 -9.32 -1.12
CA THR A 600 36.50 -9.87 -1.14
C THR A 600 37.48 -8.73 -1.44
N PRO A 601 38.61 -8.64 -0.73
CA PRO A 601 39.58 -7.58 -0.96
C PRO A 601 40.07 -7.63 -2.41
N MET A 602 40.20 -6.45 -3.03
CA MET A 602 40.70 -6.32 -4.39
C MET A 602 42.23 -6.55 -4.38
N PRO A 603 42.81 -7.27 -5.35
CA PRO A 603 44.26 -7.52 -5.39
C PRO A 603 45.09 -6.27 -5.64
N GLU A 604 44.48 -5.21 -6.18
CA GLU A 604 45.14 -3.93 -6.38
C GLU A 604 45.05 -3.08 -5.10
N PRO A 605 46.19 -2.63 -4.55
CA PRO A 605 46.20 -1.80 -3.35
C PRO A 605 45.49 -0.48 -3.64
N THR A 606 44.60 -0.07 -2.73
CA THR A 606 44.03 1.28 -2.73
C THR A 606 45.20 2.29 -2.81
N PRO A 607 45.17 3.29 -3.71
CA PRO A 607 46.25 4.26 -3.84
C PRO A 607 46.57 4.88 -2.48
N SER A 608 47.85 5.08 -2.15
CA SER A 608 48.24 5.62 -0.83
C SER A 608 47.61 6.99 -0.59
N PHE A 609 47.02 7.19 0.58
CA PHE A 609 46.49 8.49 0.97
C PHE A 609 47.61 9.51 1.19
N ASP A 610 47.41 10.74 0.69
CA ASP A 610 48.25 11.90 0.95
C ASP A 610 47.70 12.70 2.16
N PRO A 611 48.30 12.61 3.37
CA PRO A 611 47.85 13.29 4.57
C PRO A 611 47.77 14.81 4.47
N ASP A 612 48.49 15.41 3.54
CA ASP A 612 48.54 16.87 3.37
C ASP A 612 47.55 17.38 2.31
N LYS A 613 46.79 16.48 1.66
CA LYS A 613 45.79 16.86 0.65
C LYS A 613 44.60 17.56 1.33
N ASP A 614 44.55 18.89 1.17
CA ASP A 614 43.41 19.70 1.57
C ASP A 614 42.18 19.34 0.70
N VAL A 615 41.17 18.78 1.34
CA VAL A 615 39.94 18.34 0.66
C VAL A 615 38.96 19.51 0.64
N ASN A 616 38.66 20.03 -0.57
CA ASN A 616 37.67 21.09 -0.70
C ASN A 616 36.25 20.55 -0.44
N LEU A 617 35.71 20.88 0.74
CA LEU A 617 34.36 20.49 1.17
C LEU A 617 33.24 21.41 0.64
N VAL A 618 33.59 22.42 -0.15
CA VAL A 618 32.64 23.45 -0.64
C VAL A 618 32.45 23.31 -2.15
N PHE A 619 31.20 23.07 -2.54
CA PHE A 619 30.76 23.08 -3.93
C PHE A 619 30.01 24.38 -4.26
N LYS A 620 30.32 24.96 -5.42
CA LYS A 620 29.62 26.11 -5.97
C LYS A 620 29.23 25.80 -7.42
N SER A 621 27.94 25.77 -7.71
CA SER A 621 27.46 25.58 -9.08
C SER A 621 27.75 26.81 -9.96
N LYS A 622 27.64 26.63 -11.28
CA LYS A 622 27.48 27.75 -12.21
C LYS A 622 26.18 28.51 -11.88
N ILE A 623 26.14 29.79 -12.25
CA ILE A 623 24.94 30.62 -12.09
C ILE A 623 23.97 30.29 -13.23
N MET A 624 22.74 29.90 -12.90
CA MET A 624 21.66 29.64 -13.84
C MET A 624 20.40 30.38 -13.40
N ASN A 625 19.77 31.12 -14.30
CA ASN A 625 18.56 31.91 -14.00
C ASN A 625 18.71 32.82 -12.75
N LYS A 626 19.87 33.47 -12.60
CA LYS A 626 20.23 34.29 -11.42
C LYS A 626 20.28 33.54 -10.09
N THR A 627 20.33 32.22 -10.11
CA THR A 627 20.46 31.37 -8.93
C THR A 627 21.72 30.52 -9.00
N ARG A 628 22.21 30.05 -7.86
CA ARG A 628 23.28 29.04 -7.76
C ARG A 628 23.09 28.17 -6.53
N ILE A 629 23.65 26.97 -6.56
CA ILE A 629 23.77 26.11 -5.39
C ILE A 629 25.13 26.35 -4.75
N ILE A 630 25.13 26.53 -3.42
CA ILE A 630 26.34 26.52 -2.59
C ILE A 630 26.15 25.43 -1.55
N LEU A 631 26.88 24.33 -1.69
CA LEU A 631 26.85 23.23 -0.73
C LEU A 631 28.16 23.25 0.06
N ASP A 632 28.05 23.35 1.38
CA ASP A 632 29.17 23.24 2.30
C ASP A 632 28.98 22.01 3.20
N LEU A 633 29.79 20.99 2.97
CA LEU A 633 29.69 19.72 3.70
C LEU A 633 30.07 19.85 5.18
N SER A 634 30.84 20.87 5.55
CA SER A 634 31.24 21.11 6.95
C SER A 634 30.06 21.50 7.85
N GLY A 635 28.96 21.98 7.24
CA GLY A 635 27.75 22.37 7.97
C GLY A 635 26.83 21.20 8.34
N LEU A 636 27.08 20.00 7.82
CA LEU A 636 26.21 18.83 7.95
C LEU A 636 26.54 18.01 9.19
N GLN A 637 25.51 17.44 9.83
CA GLN A 637 25.70 16.57 10.99
C GLN A 637 25.99 15.12 10.58
N GLN A 638 26.71 14.40 11.45
CA GLN A 638 26.85 12.95 11.34
C GLN A 638 25.48 12.28 11.29
N THR A 639 25.33 11.33 10.38
CA THR A 639 24.09 10.60 10.13
C THR A 639 24.32 9.12 10.40
N GLU A 640 23.42 8.53 11.17
CA GLU A 640 23.40 7.10 11.51
C GLU A 640 22.02 6.55 11.20
N GLN A 641 21.91 5.69 10.19
CA GLN A 641 20.61 5.24 9.73
C GLN A 641 20.66 3.85 9.11
N PHE A 642 19.63 3.04 9.42
CA PHE A 642 19.33 1.83 8.65
C PHE A 642 18.66 2.21 7.33
N THR A 643 19.27 1.81 6.22
CA THR A 643 18.73 2.01 4.87
C THR A 643 18.64 0.70 4.11
N VAL A 644 17.75 0.62 3.14
CA VAL A 644 17.61 -0.54 2.27
C VAL A 644 18.25 -0.24 0.93
N LEU A 645 19.20 -1.08 0.56
CA LEU A 645 19.89 -1.01 -0.72
C LEU A 645 19.31 -2.10 -1.62
N ALA A 646 18.90 -1.73 -2.83
CA ALA A 646 18.33 -2.64 -3.81
C ALA A 646 19.34 -2.91 -4.92
N HIS A 647 19.70 -4.18 -5.11
CA HIS A 647 20.63 -4.64 -6.14
C HIS A 647 20.08 -5.86 -6.86
N ASN A 648 19.94 -5.82 -8.19
CA ASN A 648 19.49 -6.96 -9.01
C ASN A 648 18.25 -7.71 -8.46
N GLN A 649 17.22 -6.96 -8.04
CA GLN A 649 15.97 -7.46 -7.41
C GLN A 649 16.13 -8.04 -5.98
N SER A 650 17.34 -8.10 -5.46
CA SER A 650 17.61 -8.38 -4.04
C SER A 650 17.63 -7.09 -3.24
N PHE A 651 17.29 -7.18 -1.95
CA PHE A 651 17.23 -6.05 -1.04
C PHE A 651 17.99 -6.44 0.21
N GLU A 652 18.93 -5.60 0.60
CA GLU A 652 19.72 -5.71 1.82
C GLU A 652 19.36 -4.57 2.76
N LEU A 653 19.37 -4.85 4.06
CA LEU A 653 19.15 -3.84 5.10
C LEU A 653 20.48 -3.58 5.80
N ASP A 654 21.01 -2.39 5.58
CA ASP A 654 22.34 -2.02 6.05
C ASP A 654 22.26 -0.82 6.98
N PHE A 655 23.17 -0.79 7.95
CA PHE A 655 23.41 0.38 8.77
C PHE A 655 24.52 1.21 8.14
N ILE A 656 24.23 2.50 7.88
CA ILE A 656 25.22 3.44 7.36
C ILE A 656 25.53 4.48 8.43
N LEU A 657 26.81 4.57 8.79
CA LEU A 657 27.37 5.68 9.57
C LEU A 657 28.11 6.60 8.61
N PHE A 658 27.67 7.86 8.55
CA PHE A 658 28.18 8.86 7.61
C PHE A 658 28.52 10.18 8.30
N ASN A 659 29.71 10.71 8.03
CA ASN A 659 30.11 12.06 8.41
C ASN A 659 30.75 12.78 7.22
N ALA A 660 30.12 13.88 6.80
CA ALA A 660 30.50 14.61 5.60
C ALA A 660 31.79 15.44 5.76
N GLU A 661 32.09 15.87 6.99
CA GLU A 661 33.25 16.74 7.28
C GLU A 661 34.48 15.90 7.66
N LYS A 662 34.32 14.97 8.59
CA LYS A 662 35.43 14.31 9.28
C LYS A 662 35.32 12.79 9.16
N GLN A 663 36.47 12.12 9.12
CA GLN A 663 36.49 10.68 9.29
C GLN A 663 36.04 10.32 10.71
N VAL A 664 35.27 9.26 10.82
CA VAL A 664 34.80 8.71 12.08
C VAL A 664 35.35 7.30 12.24
N ASN A 665 35.56 6.92 13.51
CA ASN A 665 35.95 5.56 13.85
C ASN A 665 34.80 4.62 13.49
N CYS A 666 35.15 3.38 13.20
CA CYS A 666 34.16 2.33 13.04
C CYS A 666 33.27 2.19 14.30
N PRO A 667 31.96 1.93 14.16
CA PRO A 667 31.05 1.76 15.29
C PRO A 667 31.54 0.69 16.27
N THR A 668 31.46 0.97 17.58
CA THR A 668 32.03 0.09 18.63
C THR A 668 31.33 -1.27 18.75
N ASP A 669 30.10 -1.37 18.27
CA ASP A 669 29.28 -2.58 18.36
C ASP A 669 29.48 -3.54 17.17
N TYR A 670 30.45 -3.25 16.29
CA TYR A 670 30.69 -4.00 15.06
C TYR A 670 32.16 -4.43 14.91
N GLU A 671 32.36 -5.56 14.22
CA GLU A 671 33.67 -6.06 13.81
C GLU A 671 34.10 -5.38 12.50
N CYS A 672 35.15 -4.57 12.58
CA CYS A 672 35.60 -3.74 11.47
C CYS A 672 36.69 -4.47 10.67
N ILE A 673 36.44 -4.69 9.38
CA ILE A 673 37.41 -5.30 8.50
C ILE A 673 38.40 -4.23 8.05
N ASP A 674 39.66 -4.38 8.47
CA ASP A 674 40.74 -3.48 8.11
C ASP A 674 41.35 -3.86 6.74
N GLN A 675 41.71 -2.85 5.94
CA GLN A 675 42.45 -3.00 4.70
C GLN A 675 43.80 -3.70 4.92
N SER A 676 44.39 -3.60 6.12
CA SER A 676 45.70 -4.19 6.45
C SER A 676 45.72 -5.72 6.50
N GLN A 677 44.57 -6.39 6.68
CA GLN A 677 44.54 -7.87 6.75
C GLN A 677 44.60 -8.54 5.38
N ALA A 678 44.24 -7.83 4.30
CA ALA A 678 44.24 -8.40 2.95
C ALA A 678 45.65 -8.65 2.39
N THR A 679 46.65 -7.88 2.82
CA THR A 679 48.02 -7.95 2.28
C THR A 679 48.86 -9.09 2.83
N ASN A 680 48.52 -9.63 4.02
CA ASN A 680 49.33 -10.68 4.66
C ASN A 680 48.88 -12.12 4.35
N GLN A 681 47.75 -12.33 3.67
CA GLN A 681 47.23 -13.67 3.38
C GLN A 681 47.68 -14.24 2.02
N SER A 682 48.33 -13.45 1.14
CA SER A 682 48.73 -13.91 -0.19
C SER A 682 50.12 -14.56 -0.27
N SER A 683 50.90 -14.61 0.82
CA SER A 683 52.28 -15.10 0.81
C SER A 683 52.52 -16.50 1.39
N HIS A 684 51.49 -17.23 1.84
CA HIS A 684 51.68 -18.51 2.55
C HIS A 684 50.85 -19.73 2.08
N THR A 685 50.45 -19.78 0.81
CA THR A 685 49.88 -21.01 0.22
C THR A 685 50.50 -21.35 -1.13
N SER A 686 51.79 -21.74 -1.10
CA SER A 686 52.32 -22.68 -2.08
C SER A 686 53.25 -23.70 -1.39
N SER A 687 52.67 -24.78 -0.86
CA SER A 687 53.25 -26.13 -0.99
C SER A 687 52.43 -27.18 -0.22
N LYS A 688 52.29 -28.33 -0.88
CA LYS A 688 51.90 -29.66 -0.36
C LYS A 688 50.41 -29.92 -0.12
N PHE A 689 49.76 -30.32 -1.21
CA PHE A 689 48.80 -31.42 -1.18
C PHE A 689 49.59 -32.74 -1.08
N SER A 690 49.51 -33.41 0.08
CA SER A 690 49.85 -34.83 0.25
C SER A 690 49.00 -35.37 1.39
N SER A 691 48.34 -36.49 1.12
CA SER A 691 47.58 -37.33 2.02
C SER A 691 48.37 -37.72 3.27
N ASP A 692 47.75 -37.63 4.45
CA ASP A 692 47.46 -38.77 5.33
C ASP A 692 47.12 -38.33 6.77
N ALA A 693 46.34 -39.19 7.42
CA ALA A 693 45.75 -39.01 8.73
C ALA A 693 46.73 -39.19 9.90
N SER A 694 46.22 -38.79 11.08
CA SER A 694 46.58 -39.19 12.46
C SER A 694 47.58 -38.36 13.27
N SER A 695 47.04 -37.85 14.41
CA SER A 695 47.63 -37.60 15.74
C SER A 695 49.09 -37.15 15.88
N PHE A 696 49.34 -36.05 16.61
CA PHE A 696 50.11 -36.04 17.87
C PHE A 696 50.12 -34.64 18.52
N TYR A 697 49.99 -34.62 19.85
CA TYR A 697 50.30 -33.48 20.71
C TYR A 697 51.81 -33.21 20.70
N ALA A 698 52.24 -31.97 20.46
CA ALA A 698 53.52 -31.47 20.95
C ALA A 698 53.54 -29.94 21.02
N SER A 699 53.78 -29.44 22.22
CA SER A 699 54.12 -28.06 22.52
C SER A 699 55.46 -27.68 21.88
N SER A 700 55.52 -26.55 21.17
CA SER A 700 56.77 -25.81 21.03
C SER A 700 56.47 -24.32 20.98
N SER A 701 56.96 -23.63 22.01
CA SER A 701 56.95 -22.19 22.19
C SER A 701 57.97 -21.53 21.28
N ASN A 702 57.53 -20.97 20.16
CA ASN A 702 58.28 -19.95 19.44
C ASN A 702 57.59 -18.61 19.62
N LYS A 703 58.16 -17.83 20.54
CA LYS A 703 57.78 -16.47 20.90
C LYS A 703 58.26 -15.52 19.80
N TYR A 704 57.52 -15.48 18.70
CA TYR A 704 57.56 -14.32 17.81
C TYR A 704 56.77 -13.20 18.48
N HIS A 705 57.37 -12.03 18.61
CA HIS A 705 56.68 -10.81 18.98
C HIS A 705 55.65 -10.50 17.88
N ASN A 706 54.44 -11.02 18.03
CA ASN A 706 53.27 -10.48 17.37
C ASN A 706 53.09 -9.06 17.94
N VAL A 707 53.58 -8.07 17.20
CA VAL A 707 53.09 -6.72 17.32
C VAL A 707 51.64 -6.80 16.86
N THR A 708 50.72 -7.03 17.80
CA THR A 708 49.32 -6.67 17.62
C THR A 708 49.32 -5.17 17.38
N MET A 709 49.43 -4.74 16.12
CA MET A 709 49.03 -3.39 15.74
C MET A 709 47.58 -3.28 16.17
N SER A 710 47.39 -2.52 17.24
CA SER A 710 46.09 -2.15 17.76
C SER A 710 45.29 -1.59 16.59
N SER A 711 44.23 -2.29 16.19
CA SER A 711 43.30 -1.95 15.11
C SER A 711 42.48 -0.68 15.39
N LYS A 712 43.05 0.29 16.12
CA LYS A 712 42.34 1.38 16.78
C LYS A 712 42.14 2.63 15.93
N ASP A 713 42.84 2.76 14.80
CA ASP A 713 42.87 4.03 14.06
C ASP A 713 42.46 3.87 12.58
N VAL A 714 41.55 2.94 12.27
CA VAL A 714 40.92 2.93 10.94
C VAL A 714 39.74 3.89 10.99
N ASN A 715 39.91 5.04 10.36
CA ASN A 715 38.90 6.10 10.27
C ASN A 715 38.45 6.26 8.82
N SER A 716 37.17 6.52 8.61
CA SER A 716 36.58 6.74 7.28
C SER A 716 35.38 7.68 7.40
N ASN A 717 35.05 8.41 6.32
CA ASN A 717 33.83 9.23 6.28
C ASN A 717 32.55 8.39 6.25
N VAL A 718 32.63 7.17 5.72
CA VAL A 718 31.45 6.33 5.48
C VAL A 718 31.72 4.88 5.81
N TRP A 719 30.93 4.34 6.74
CA TRP A 719 30.92 2.92 7.10
C TRP A 719 29.61 2.27 6.68
N LYS A 720 29.71 1.12 6.01
CA LYS A 720 28.60 0.20 5.77
C LYS A 720 28.71 -0.97 6.73
N CYS A 721 27.65 -1.22 7.47
CA CYS A 721 27.58 -2.22 8.51
C CYS A 721 26.43 -3.19 8.24
N LEU A 722 26.76 -4.48 8.19
CA LEU A 722 25.84 -5.56 7.84
C LEU A 722 25.15 -6.12 9.08
N GLN A 723 24.04 -6.84 8.88
CA GLN A 723 23.27 -7.45 9.96
C GLN A 723 24.03 -8.51 10.76
N ASP A 724 25.09 -9.09 10.21
CA ASP A 724 25.92 -10.09 10.90
C ASP A 724 26.95 -9.47 11.85
N GLY A 725 26.91 -8.15 12.04
CA GLY A 725 27.74 -7.42 12.99
C GLY A 725 29.10 -7.00 12.45
N LYS A 726 29.32 -7.05 11.13
CA LYS A 726 30.55 -6.60 10.49
C LYS A 726 30.39 -5.27 9.78
N CYS A 727 31.44 -4.45 9.79
CA CYS A 727 31.50 -3.19 9.05
C CYS A 727 32.73 -3.12 8.15
N PHE A 728 32.60 -2.37 7.06
CA PHE A 728 33.70 -1.98 6.20
C PHE A 728 33.50 -0.55 5.68
N SER A 729 34.61 0.13 5.41
CA SER A 729 34.57 1.47 4.83
C SER A 729 34.07 1.41 3.39
N ILE A 730 33.18 2.33 3.01
CA ILE A 730 32.65 2.45 1.64
C ILE A 730 32.95 3.80 0.99
N GLY A 731 33.66 4.69 1.68
CA GLY A 731 34.06 5.99 1.12
C GLY A 731 34.85 6.83 2.10
N ASP A 732 35.84 7.56 1.58
CA ASP A 732 36.72 8.42 2.35
C ASP A 732 37.15 9.62 1.48
N SER A 733 36.85 10.82 1.96
CA SER A 733 36.98 12.08 1.20
C SER A 733 38.41 12.39 0.79
N ARG A 734 39.36 11.78 1.49
CA ARG A 734 40.79 11.84 1.27
C ARG A 734 41.26 11.31 -0.08
N TYR A 735 40.64 10.22 -0.54
CA TYR A 735 41.06 9.55 -1.77
C TYR A 735 40.47 10.28 -2.97
N ASP A 736 39.14 10.38 -2.99
CA ASP A 736 38.40 11.01 -4.07
C ASP A 736 37.10 11.61 -3.52
N LEU A 737 36.93 12.92 -3.64
CA LEU A 737 35.70 13.63 -3.31
C LEU A 737 35.26 14.40 -4.56
N MET A 738 34.18 13.94 -5.18
CA MET A 738 33.65 14.53 -6.40
C MET A 738 32.28 15.14 -6.17
N PHE A 739 32.05 16.31 -6.76
CA PHE A 739 30.76 16.99 -6.79
C PHE A 739 30.27 17.12 -8.22
N GLU A 740 29.03 16.76 -8.47
CA GLU A 740 28.38 16.85 -9.78
C GLU A 740 26.96 17.41 -9.60
N LEU A 741 26.47 18.20 -10.55
CA LEU A 741 25.03 18.51 -10.59
C LEU A 741 24.28 17.24 -11.01
N ILE A 742 23.14 16.95 -10.37
CA ILE A 742 22.32 15.80 -10.77
C ILE A 742 21.78 16.01 -12.20
N ASN A 743 21.47 17.27 -12.53
CA ASN A 743 21.11 17.72 -13.86
C ASN A 743 21.79 19.08 -14.12
N GLU A 744 22.57 19.18 -15.20
CA GLU A 744 23.26 20.42 -15.54
C GLU A 744 22.30 21.54 -16.00
N ASP A 745 21.10 21.19 -16.43
CA ASP A 745 20.10 22.13 -16.97
C ASP A 745 19.08 22.60 -15.92
N ASP A 746 18.96 21.91 -14.77
CA ASP A 746 18.04 22.27 -13.69
C ASP A 746 18.69 22.17 -12.30
N LEU A 747 18.94 23.34 -11.69
CA LEU A 747 19.49 23.39 -10.33
C LEU A 747 18.52 22.86 -9.26
N ASN A 748 17.23 22.71 -9.55
CA ASN A 748 16.28 22.13 -8.59
C ASN A 748 16.50 20.63 -8.39
N ASP A 749 17.13 19.94 -9.34
CA ASP A 749 17.43 18.51 -9.22
C ASP A 749 18.51 18.23 -8.15
N GLY A 750 19.33 19.23 -7.81
CA GLY A 750 20.28 19.19 -6.70
C GLY A 750 21.71 18.75 -7.07
N VAL A 751 22.43 18.18 -6.11
CA VAL A 751 23.88 17.87 -6.19
C VAL A 751 24.15 16.41 -5.83
N SER A 752 25.02 15.76 -6.60
CA SER A 752 25.61 14.46 -6.33
C SER A 752 26.98 14.63 -5.70
N VAL A 753 27.25 13.93 -4.59
CA VAL A 753 28.53 13.92 -3.89
C VAL A 753 29.06 12.50 -3.82
N THR A 754 30.25 12.22 -4.35
CA THR A 754 30.85 10.88 -4.35
C THR A 754 32.14 10.85 -3.52
N TYR A 755 32.21 9.91 -2.57
CA TYR A 755 33.38 9.59 -1.74
C TYR A 755 33.99 8.26 -2.25
N GLY A 756 35.21 8.29 -2.75
CA GLY A 756 35.94 7.09 -3.20
C GLY A 756 36.80 6.45 -2.11
N GLY A 757 37.64 5.48 -2.48
CA GLY A 757 38.65 4.90 -1.58
C GLY A 757 38.14 3.89 -0.54
N GLY A 758 36.89 3.44 -0.67
CA GLY A 758 36.33 2.40 0.19
C GLY A 758 36.99 1.04 0.02
N TYR A 759 36.77 0.16 1.00
CA TYR A 759 37.28 -1.21 1.00
C TYR A 759 36.82 -1.97 -0.25
N ALA A 760 37.73 -2.78 -0.82
CA ALA A 760 37.51 -3.50 -2.07
C ALA A 760 37.07 -2.61 -3.27
N GLY A 761 37.51 -1.36 -3.28
CA GLY A 761 37.20 -0.40 -4.35
C GLY A 761 35.75 0.09 -4.33
N HIS A 762 35.11 0.08 -3.16
CA HIS A 762 33.78 0.67 -3.00
C HIS A 762 33.85 2.21 -2.98
N SER A 763 32.76 2.84 -3.40
CA SER A 763 32.53 4.27 -3.30
C SER A 763 31.13 4.54 -2.75
N PHE A 764 30.95 5.69 -2.12
CA PHE A 764 29.67 6.14 -1.58
C PHE A 764 29.21 7.38 -2.30
N ARG A 765 28.02 7.33 -2.91
CA ARG A 765 27.43 8.44 -3.65
C ARG A 765 26.16 8.91 -2.96
N ILE A 766 26.04 10.21 -2.72
CA ILE A 766 24.86 10.84 -2.12
C ILE A 766 24.21 11.71 -3.18
N LEU A 767 22.96 11.41 -3.53
CA LEU A 767 22.13 12.24 -4.40
C LEU A 767 21.27 13.16 -3.53
N MET A 768 21.73 14.38 -3.33
CA MET A 768 21.03 15.39 -2.55
C MET A 768 20.08 16.17 -3.47
N LYS A 769 18.78 16.08 -3.24
CA LYS A 769 17.73 16.80 -3.98
C LYS A 769 17.20 17.98 -3.17
N CYS A 770 16.84 19.06 -3.85
CA CYS A 770 16.31 20.24 -3.17
C CYS A 770 14.91 19.95 -2.59
N ASP A 771 14.79 20.09 -1.28
CA ASP A 771 13.50 20.22 -0.59
C ASP A 771 13.59 21.35 0.42
N SER A 772 12.95 22.48 0.07
CA SER A 772 12.92 23.67 0.92
C SER A 772 12.21 23.47 2.26
N THR A 773 11.42 22.40 2.42
CA THR A 773 10.73 22.08 3.68
C THR A 773 11.66 21.41 4.71
N LYS A 774 12.79 20.86 4.27
CA LYS A 774 13.76 20.13 5.09
C LYS A 774 14.88 21.06 5.57
N THR A 775 14.65 21.76 6.67
CA THR A 775 15.59 22.76 7.23
C THR A 775 16.65 22.19 8.19
N GLY A 776 16.59 20.89 8.51
CA GLY A 776 17.50 20.23 9.43
C GLY A 776 18.90 19.97 8.83
N LYS A 777 19.95 20.05 9.66
CA LYS A 777 21.35 19.71 9.31
C LYS A 777 21.65 18.21 9.26
N LEU A 778 20.76 17.39 9.83
CA LEU A 778 20.83 15.95 9.77
C LEU A 778 20.31 15.49 8.40
N LEU A 779 21.09 14.71 7.68
CA LEU A 779 20.65 14.13 6.42
C LEU A 779 19.76 12.92 6.71
N GLU A 780 18.53 12.91 6.20
CA GLU A 780 17.67 11.74 6.27
C GLU A 780 17.82 10.94 4.96
N PHE A 781 18.39 9.75 5.04
CA PHE A 781 18.48 8.87 3.87
C PHE A 781 17.07 8.37 3.52
N SER A 782 16.78 8.29 2.22
CA SER A 782 15.60 7.56 1.74
C SER A 782 15.63 6.13 2.29
N GLU A 783 14.47 5.61 2.69
CA GLU A 783 14.36 4.25 3.22
C GLU A 783 14.80 3.20 2.19
N LEU A 784 14.57 3.46 0.90
CA LEU A 784 14.91 2.59 -0.21
C LEU A 784 15.80 3.33 -1.22
N ASN A 785 16.94 2.71 -1.55
CA ASN A 785 17.90 3.23 -2.51
C ASN A 785 18.27 2.17 -3.56
N PHE A 786 18.15 2.51 -4.83
CA PHE A 786 18.45 1.61 -5.93
C PHE A 786 19.91 1.75 -6.36
N GLN A 787 20.61 0.62 -6.47
CA GLN A 787 22.00 0.57 -6.90
C GLN A 787 22.11 -0.05 -8.29
N ASN A 788 22.73 0.68 -9.21
CA ASN A 788 23.07 0.17 -10.54
C ASN A 788 24.42 -0.56 -10.55
N ASP A 789 25.35 -0.15 -9.68
CA ASP A 789 26.67 -0.74 -9.53
C ASP A 789 26.84 -1.21 -8.07
N PRO A 790 27.16 -2.50 -7.82
CA PRO A 790 27.33 -3.01 -6.45
C PRO A 790 28.52 -2.38 -5.72
N LYS A 791 29.48 -1.76 -6.42
CA LYS A 791 30.61 -1.05 -5.81
C LYS A 791 30.29 0.40 -5.46
N ILE A 792 29.24 0.99 -6.03
CA ILE A 792 28.87 2.38 -5.76
C ILE A 792 27.58 2.41 -4.94
N VAL A 793 27.73 2.50 -3.62
CA VAL A 793 26.62 2.63 -2.69
C VAL A 793 25.99 4.00 -2.87
N THR A 794 24.86 4.07 -3.56
CA THR A 794 24.15 5.32 -3.82
C THR A 794 23.00 5.49 -2.83
N VAL A 795 22.89 6.64 -2.16
CA VAL A 795 21.75 7.01 -1.30
C VAL A 795 21.13 8.32 -1.76
N ASN A 796 19.80 8.43 -1.65
CA ASN A 796 19.05 9.65 -1.95
C ASN A 796 18.73 10.40 -0.66
N VAL A 797 18.86 11.73 -0.68
CA VAL A 797 18.58 12.62 0.44
C VAL A 797 17.80 13.82 -0.06
N GLU A 798 16.73 14.21 0.63
CA GLU A 798 15.99 15.44 0.39
C GLU A 798 16.41 16.48 1.43
N THR A 799 16.90 17.64 1.00
CA THR A 799 17.47 18.64 1.89
C THR A 799 17.41 20.06 1.34
N SER A 800 17.30 21.07 2.20
CA SER A 800 17.34 22.48 1.78
C SER A 800 18.74 22.98 1.43
N PHE A 801 19.81 22.27 1.82
CA PHE A 801 21.21 22.71 1.61
C PHE A 801 21.64 22.75 0.14
N VAL A 802 20.91 22.06 -0.74
CA VAL A 802 21.17 22.04 -2.19
C VAL A 802 20.11 22.79 -2.99
N CYS A 803 19.27 23.58 -2.32
CA CYS A 803 18.28 24.40 -3.03
C CYS A 803 18.94 25.62 -3.69
N PRO A 804 18.51 25.99 -4.92
CA PRO A 804 19.04 27.16 -5.60
C PRO A 804 18.81 28.42 -4.77
N THR A 805 19.90 29.14 -4.49
CA THR A 805 19.85 30.44 -3.81
C THR A 805 19.96 31.55 -4.85
N PRO A 806 19.19 32.65 -4.71
CA PRO A 806 19.39 33.81 -5.56
C PRO A 806 20.82 34.31 -5.38
N VAL A 807 21.49 34.51 -6.50
CA VAL A 807 22.76 35.23 -6.50
C VAL A 807 22.38 36.70 -6.51
N ASP A 808 22.88 37.43 -5.52
CA ASP A 808 23.06 38.87 -5.65
C ASP A 808 24.10 39.06 -6.75
N ILE A 809 23.66 38.90 -8.00
CA ILE A 809 24.31 39.58 -9.10
C ILE A 809 24.16 41.02 -8.64
N LEU A 810 25.26 41.62 -8.19
CA LEU A 810 25.45 43.04 -8.29
C LEU A 810 25.19 43.33 -9.76
N ASP A 811 23.91 43.49 -10.11
CA ASP A 811 23.51 44.18 -11.30
C ASP A 811 24.33 45.44 -11.14
N PHE A 812 25.34 45.61 -12.00
CA PHE A 812 26.00 46.88 -12.16
C PHE A 812 24.94 47.80 -12.75
N THR A 813 23.86 48.06 -12.01
CA THR A 813 23.02 49.22 -12.16
C THR A 813 24.02 50.34 -12.07
N PHE A 814 24.35 50.91 -13.24
CA PHE A 814 25.16 52.10 -13.34
C PHE A 814 24.62 53.04 -12.27
N SER A 815 25.39 53.22 -11.19
CA SER A 815 25.08 54.21 -10.18
C SER A 815 24.80 55.49 -10.97
N GLY A 816 23.74 56.24 -10.66
CA GLY A 816 23.43 57.47 -11.37
C GLY A 816 24.64 58.40 -11.48
N GLY A 817 25.56 58.33 -10.51
CA GLY A 817 26.88 58.97 -10.55
C GLY A 817 27.80 58.47 -11.67
N SER A 818 27.89 57.16 -11.92
CA SER A 818 28.70 56.60 -13.02
C SER A 818 28.15 56.97 -14.41
N ALA A 819 26.82 56.96 -14.58
CA ALA A 819 26.20 57.43 -15.83
C ALA A 819 26.44 58.93 -16.04
N PHE A 820 26.32 59.74 -14.98
CA PHE A 820 26.65 61.16 -15.00
C PHE A 820 28.13 61.43 -15.35
N ILE A 821 29.06 60.72 -14.71
CA ILE A 821 30.50 60.86 -14.99
C ILE A 821 30.82 60.47 -16.43
N LEU A 822 30.17 59.43 -16.97
CA LEU A 822 30.36 59.03 -18.37
C LEU A 822 29.87 60.13 -19.33
N VAL A 823 28.70 60.72 -19.08
CA VAL A 823 28.16 61.84 -19.88
C VAL A 823 29.09 63.06 -19.81
N VAL A 824 29.53 63.43 -18.61
CA VAL A 824 30.47 64.56 -18.41
C VAL A 824 31.80 64.30 -19.12
N SER A 825 32.33 63.08 -19.04
CA SER A 825 33.60 62.72 -19.69
C SER A 825 33.49 62.83 -21.22
N VAL A 826 32.39 62.37 -21.81
CA VAL A 826 32.14 62.52 -23.25
C VAL A 826 32.08 63.99 -23.66
N LEU A 827 31.40 64.84 -22.88
CA LEU A 827 31.31 66.28 -23.15
C LEU A 827 32.68 66.98 -23.03
N ILE A 828 33.51 66.60 -22.05
CA ILE A 828 34.86 67.15 -21.89
C ILE A 828 35.74 66.77 -23.08
N VAL A 829 35.74 65.51 -23.50
CA VAL A 829 36.52 65.06 -24.67
C VAL A 829 36.07 65.82 -25.92
N PHE A 830 34.76 65.95 -26.13
CA PHE A 830 34.22 66.69 -27.27
C PHE A 830 34.63 68.17 -27.24
N TYR A 831 34.50 68.83 -26.09
CA TYR A 831 34.90 70.22 -25.89
C TYR A 831 36.39 70.43 -26.18
N LEU A 832 37.26 69.55 -25.66
CA LEU A 832 38.70 69.63 -25.88
C LEU A 832 39.05 69.41 -27.36
N THR A 833 38.43 68.42 -28.00
CA THR A 833 38.71 68.10 -29.42
C THR A 833 38.30 69.26 -30.34
N VAL A 834 37.08 69.78 -30.17
CA VAL A 834 36.57 70.90 -30.97
C VAL A 834 37.30 72.20 -30.63
N GLY A 835 37.56 72.46 -29.35
CA GLY A 835 38.22 73.68 -28.92
C GLY A 835 39.69 73.77 -29.35
N VAL A 836 40.43 72.65 -29.32
CA VAL A 836 41.80 72.58 -29.88
C VAL A 836 41.75 72.81 -31.40
N LEU A 837 40.81 72.18 -32.11
CA LEU A 837 40.66 72.38 -33.56
C LEU A 837 40.35 73.84 -33.91
N VAL A 838 39.43 74.49 -33.19
CA VAL A 838 39.10 75.91 -33.40
C VAL A 838 40.29 76.82 -33.10
N THR A 839 41.04 76.54 -32.03
CA THR A 839 42.22 77.32 -31.65
C THR A 839 43.33 77.17 -32.69
N LEU A 840 43.55 75.95 -33.19
CA LEU A 840 44.47 75.66 -34.27
C LEU A 840 44.12 76.44 -35.54
N ILE A 841 42.84 76.46 -35.93
CA ILE A 841 42.38 77.21 -37.11
C ILE A 841 42.57 78.72 -36.92
N LYS A 842 42.29 79.25 -35.72
CA LYS A 842 42.36 80.70 -35.45
C LYS A 842 43.78 81.24 -35.28
N THR A 843 44.66 80.48 -34.64
CA THR A 843 45.97 80.97 -34.19
C THR A 843 47.14 80.32 -34.92
N GLY A 844 46.90 79.20 -35.61
CA GLY A 844 47.95 78.39 -36.24
C GLY A 844 48.78 77.56 -35.25
N VAL A 845 48.48 77.62 -33.95
CA VAL A 845 49.20 76.89 -32.90
C VAL A 845 48.24 75.93 -32.19
N ILE A 846 48.71 74.72 -31.89
CA ILE A 846 47.96 73.73 -31.11
C ILE A 846 48.06 74.15 -29.63
N GLU A 847 47.09 74.91 -29.15
CA GLU A 847 46.93 75.23 -27.73
C GLU A 847 45.61 74.69 -27.18
N PHE A 848 45.61 74.36 -25.88
CA PHE A 848 44.41 73.93 -25.18
C PHE A 848 43.42 75.11 -25.03
N PRO A 849 42.12 74.92 -25.35
CA PRO A 849 41.12 75.95 -25.16
C PRO A 849 41.00 76.28 -23.67
N ASN A 850 41.05 77.57 -23.32
CA ASN A 850 40.95 78.05 -21.94
C ASN A 850 41.97 77.39 -20.98
N LYS A 851 43.26 77.38 -21.34
CA LYS A 851 44.34 76.71 -20.58
C LYS A 851 44.37 77.04 -19.08
N GLU A 852 44.02 78.26 -18.68
CA GLU A 852 44.00 78.68 -17.28
C GLU A 852 42.93 77.94 -16.48
N PHE A 853 41.73 77.76 -17.07
CA PHE A 853 40.64 77.00 -16.46
C PHE A 853 41.05 75.54 -16.23
N TRP A 854 41.65 74.86 -17.21
CA TRP A 854 42.04 73.46 -17.07
C TRP A 854 43.13 73.25 -16.02
N ARG A 855 44.05 74.20 -15.88
CA ARG A 855 45.07 74.16 -14.83
C ARG A 855 44.42 74.18 -13.44
N GLU A 856 43.53 75.13 -13.20
CA GLU A 856 42.82 75.24 -11.92
C GLU A 856 41.88 74.04 -11.67
N PHE A 857 41.19 73.58 -12.71
CA PHE A 857 40.33 72.40 -12.63
C PHE A 857 41.09 71.14 -12.22
N ILE A 858 42.27 70.88 -12.81
CA ILE A 858 43.10 69.72 -12.44
C ILE A 858 43.61 69.84 -11.00
N GLU A 859 44.01 71.03 -10.55
CA GLU A 859 44.40 71.25 -9.15
C GLU A 859 43.23 71.00 -8.19
N CYS A 860 42.01 71.41 -8.55
CA CYS A 860 40.80 71.14 -7.78
C CYS A 860 40.49 69.63 -7.72
N VAL A 861 40.55 68.93 -8.86
CA VAL A 861 40.32 67.47 -8.91
C VAL A 861 41.39 66.70 -8.13
N LYS A 862 42.66 67.11 -8.20
CA LYS A 862 43.75 66.51 -7.42
C LYS A 862 43.53 66.70 -5.92
N THR A 863 43.12 67.88 -5.51
CA THR A 863 42.79 68.19 -4.10
C THR A 863 41.60 67.37 -3.63
N ALA A 864 40.53 67.29 -4.42
CA ALA A 864 39.33 66.49 -4.11
C ALA A 864 39.64 64.99 -4.06
N SER A 865 40.44 64.46 -4.99
CA SER A 865 40.86 63.05 -5.01
C SER A 865 41.70 62.71 -3.78
N ASN A 866 42.69 63.55 -3.44
CA ASN A 866 43.46 63.39 -2.22
C ASN A 866 42.56 63.39 -0.98
N PHE A 867 41.57 64.29 -0.92
CA PHE A 867 40.62 64.32 0.18
C PHE A 867 39.77 63.02 0.26
N ILE A 868 39.20 62.55 -0.85
CA ILE A 868 38.34 61.35 -0.85
C ILE A 868 39.12 60.07 -0.53
N PHE A 869 40.33 59.90 -1.07
CA PHE A 869 41.10 58.66 -0.89
C PHE A 869 41.97 58.67 0.37
N LEU A 870 42.38 59.84 0.88
CA LEU A 870 43.24 59.94 2.07
C LEU A 870 42.47 60.31 3.35
N CYS A 871 41.36 61.06 3.28
CA CYS A 871 40.55 61.42 4.46
C CYS A 871 39.43 60.41 4.77
N GLY A 872 39.84 59.15 4.97
CA GLY A 872 39.07 58.14 5.72
C GLY A 872 39.94 57.32 6.69
N LYS A 873 41.27 57.54 6.70
CA LYS A 873 42.23 56.90 7.62
C LYS A 873 42.74 57.87 8.69
N SER A 874 41.89 58.76 9.20
CA SER A 874 42.22 59.48 10.44
C SER A 874 41.77 58.65 11.65
N GLU A 875 42.76 58.09 12.35
CA GLU A 875 42.79 58.12 13.81
C GLU A 875 41.84 57.17 14.57
N LYS A 876 41.83 55.87 14.22
CA LYS A 876 41.36 54.81 15.15
C LYS A 876 42.33 53.66 15.38
N GLU A 877 43.53 53.68 14.79
CA GLU A 877 44.51 52.60 14.95
C GLU A 877 45.52 52.81 16.10
N HIS A 878 45.32 53.84 16.95
CA HIS A 878 46.23 54.13 18.07
C HIS A 878 45.68 53.74 19.46
N GLU A 879 44.43 53.25 19.58
CA GLU A 879 43.85 52.84 20.89
C GLU A 879 43.75 51.31 21.11
N ASP A 880 43.74 50.48 20.06
CA ASP A 880 43.60 49.01 20.24
C ASP A 880 44.93 48.24 20.38
N ASN A 881 46.08 48.87 20.14
CA ASN A 881 47.40 48.25 20.35
C ASN A 881 47.96 48.41 21.77
N GLN A 882 47.20 48.98 22.72
CA GLN A 882 47.64 49.13 24.12
C GLN A 882 46.99 48.11 25.09
N LYS A 883 46.16 47.17 24.61
CA LYS A 883 45.45 46.20 25.46
C LYS A 883 45.97 44.75 25.44
N TYR A 884 47.05 44.45 24.72
CA TYR A 884 47.62 43.08 24.65
C TYR A 884 49.02 42.91 25.26
N ASN A 885 49.44 43.78 26.19
CA ASN A 885 50.68 43.61 26.96
C ASN A 885 50.48 43.81 28.48
N VAL A 886 49.43 43.21 29.06
CA VAL A 886 49.37 42.94 30.50
C VAL A 886 48.59 41.63 30.73
N LEU A 887 49.31 40.52 30.76
CA LEU A 887 49.08 39.36 31.65
C LEU A 887 50.20 38.34 31.38
N GLU A 888 51.28 38.54 32.12
CA GLU A 888 52.05 37.48 32.75
C GLU A 888 51.26 36.96 33.95
#